data_AF-A0A932CQ76-F1
#
_entry.id   AF-A0A932CQ76-F1
#
_cell.length_a   1.000
_cell.length_b   1.000
_cell.length_c   1.000
_cell.angle_alpha   90.00
_cell.angle_beta   90.00
_cell.angle_gamma   90.00
#
_symmetry.space_group_name_H-M   'P 1'
#
loop_
_entity.id
_entity.type
_entity.pdbx_description
1 polymer ?
#
loop_
_entity_poly.entity_id
_entity_poly.type
_entity_poly.pdbx_seq_one_letter_code
_entity_poly.pdbx_strand_id
1 'polypeptide(L)'
;MREYHPSELAPEGLSYIEAATGQKLILFEDVLRGRYRGLPDGSDELERLREEFLRTLEDRLPPRDKLDRRGLLTATADTFYQAFSQASRGEWPSLPADTRRGANRSTLADHSLLTSAIATGLIQEALSRGKAPDVIVRASPSLTPEELFHLTRIAALAHDLGKLPPSKHRERGRQAVARLLSPRLSQELVEAVADVAFRHHDARYYREAGQGPLGFFEEAICHADTASGGDRISELFREHWTKVFEEIAQLRGEHGFLRYPTSGEAILTLLSRMKDWEEEAFGASPPLSLILADVDRVKGYVFESARLPEVRGASRILDQLNREGIEERLAHEGVLYQGQRYPLAPEAILYAAGGGALILAPACLAETIATALEQLYLERTGWATISIASCPLHLFELPYGFTPYQSWFDRLRPHWEGAQEAERAALDAYLSPLSPEEAQGIQDGTTALFQRFLKTKRFGEITSRLNYRLKRAKEEREEVPIPAITPFARLCSSCQTRPATHLELQPQELSLCEVCRDKREVGARRSQDPNHGKGFFVNGFLRYLRENQEEGCRRYQEAMDRRGGADRIEVASDLASLGNCAIGRAQGYVGVLYADGNDIGSQLEQISTPAEYRLFARTLRETVEACVFHGLSEHLEPRQTQDQQGQKELIHPFEIVTIGGDDLFLIVPADRALRIALSICQ
;
A
#
# COMPACT_ATOMS: atom_id res chain seq x y z
N MET A 1 12.72 -14.09 -14.84
CA MET A 1 11.27 -14.07 -15.13
C MET A 1 11.03 -13.64 -16.57
N ARG A 2 10.10 -14.29 -17.27
CA ARG A 2 9.63 -13.87 -18.61
C ARG A 2 8.19 -13.37 -18.52
N GLU A 3 7.81 -12.40 -19.35
CA GLU A 3 6.40 -12.01 -19.51
C GLU A 3 5.73 -12.87 -20.57
N TYR A 4 4.47 -13.20 -20.33
CA TYR A 4 3.60 -14.00 -21.18
C TYR A 4 2.27 -13.26 -21.36
N HIS A 5 1.83 -13.15 -22.61
CA HIS A 5 0.47 -12.76 -22.93
C HIS A 5 -0.48 -13.92 -22.60
N PRO A 6 -1.74 -13.66 -22.17
CA PRO A 6 -2.70 -14.73 -21.88
C PRO A 6 -2.90 -15.75 -23.01
N SER A 7 -2.71 -15.33 -24.27
CA SER A 7 -2.80 -16.20 -25.45
C SER A 7 -1.62 -17.18 -25.63
N GLU A 8 -0.52 -16.98 -24.91
CA GLU A 8 0.70 -17.82 -24.98
C GLU A 8 0.67 -18.99 -23.99
N LEU A 9 -0.42 -19.11 -23.24
CA LEU A 9 -0.60 -20.00 -22.09
C LEU A 9 -1.60 -21.12 -22.43
N ALA A 10 -1.25 -22.37 -22.13
CA ALA A 10 -2.11 -23.52 -22.43
C ALA A 10 -3.39 -23.55 -21.55
N PRO A 11 -4.57 -23.97 -22.07
CA PRO A 11 -5.83 -23.87 -21.32
C PRO A 11 -6.00 -24.82 -20.12
N GLU A 12 -5.29 -25.95 -20.00
CA GLU A 12 -5.65 -27.02 -19.05
C GLU A 12 -4.47 -27.63 -18.28
N GLY A 13 -4.56 -27.65 -16.95
CA GLY A 13 -3.61 -28.30 -16.03
C GLY A 13 -3.60 -27.68 -14.63
N LEU A 14 -3.89 -28.46 -13.59
CA LEU A 14 -3.93 -28.00 -12.20
C LEU A 14 -2.56 -27.46 -11.75
N SER A 15 -2.52 -26.24 -11.23
CA SER A 15 -1.39 -25.54 -10.58
C SER A 15 -0.19 -25.12 -11.45
N TYR A 16 -0.05 -25.57 -12.69
CA TYR A 16 1.05 -25.19 -13.57
C TYR A 16 0.49 -24.90 -14.96
N ILE A 17 0.85 -23.74 -15.53
CA ILE A 17 0.62 -23.55 -16.96
C ILE A 17 1.88 -24.01 -17.68
N GLU A 18 1.71 -25.01 -18.54
CA GLU A 18 2.72 -25.29 -19.55
C GLU A 18 2.73 -24.13 -20.53
N ALA A 19 3.88 -23.48 -20.68
CA ALA A 19 4.11 -22.63 -21.85
C ALA A 19 3.78 -23.45 -23.11
N ALA A 20 3.43 -22.80 -24.22
CA ALA A 20 3.24 -23.50 -25.51
C ALA A 20 4.45 -24.39 -25.93
N THR A 21 5.60 -24.22 -25.27
CA THR A 21 6.83 -25.02 -25.38
C THR A 21 6.88 -26.29 -24.50
N GLY A 22 5.86 -26.58 -23.67
CA GLY A 22 5.83 -27.71 -22.73
C GLY A 22 6.58 -27.49 -21.41
N GLN A 23 7.05 -26.27 -21.14
CA GLN A 23 7.78 -25.92 -19.92
C GLN A 23 6.80 -25.57 -18.79
N LYS A 24 6.91 -26.20 -17.62
CA LYS A 24 6.15 -25.83 -16.41
C LYS A 24 6.59 -24.46 -15.90
N LEU A 25 5.64 -23.56 -15.68
CA LEU A 25 5.88 -22.22 -15.16
C LEU A 25 5.12 -21.98 -13.86
N ILE A 26 5.78 -21.29 -12.92
CA ILE A 26 5.12 -20.56 -11.84
C ILE A 26 4.72 -19.20 -12.41
N LEU A 27 3.41 -18.97 -12.55
CA LEU A 27 2.87 -17.73 -13.12
C LEU A 27 2.39 -16.75 -12.05
N PHE A 28 2.58 -15.46 -12.32
CA PHE A 28 2.13 -14.31 -11.54
C PHE A 28 1.27 -13.42 -12.43
N GLU A 29 0.10 -12.99 -11.99
CA GLU A 29 -0.74 -12.05 -12.75
C GLU A 29 -0.33 -10.60 -12.42
N ASP A 30 0.15 -9.84 -13.41
CA ASP A 30 0.34 -8.39 -13.30
C ASP A 30 -1.01 -7.71 -13.60
N VAL A 31 -1.79 -7.47 -12.55
CA VAL A 31 -3.19 -6.98 -12.61
C VAL A 31 -3.33 -5.68 -13.40
N LEU A 32 -2.31 -4.81 -13.37
CA LEU A 32 -2.32 -3.53 -14.10
C LEU A 32 -1.98 -3.67 -15.57
N ARG A 33 -1.12 -4.63 -15.94
CA ARG A 33 -0.72 -4.85 -17.34
C ARG A 33 -1.56 -5.91 -18.06
N GLY A 34 -2.37 -6.67 -17.34
CA GLY A 34 -3.08 -7.84 -17.88
C GLY A 34 -2.13 -8.91 -18.45
N ARG A 35 -0.89 -8.96 -17.94
CA ARG A 35 0.16 -9.90 -18.38
C ARG A 35 0.50 -10.89 -17.28
N TYR A 36 0.92 -12.09 -17.67
CA TYR A 36 1.45 -13.06 -16.73
C TYR A 36 2.98 -13.01 -16.71
N ARG A 37 3.59 -13.18 -15.55
CA ARG A 37 5.04 -13.38 -15.42
C ARG A 37 5.30 -14.82 -15.04
N GLY A 38 6.16 -15.50 -15.78
CA GLY A 38 6.51 -16.89 -15.54
C GLY A 38 7.96 -17.07 -15.11
N LEU A 39 8.17 -17.92 -14.11
CA LEU A 39 9.46 -18.53 -13.82
C LEU A 39 9.39 -20.03 -14.18
N PRO A 40 10.37 -20.60 -14.90
CA PRO A 40 10.52 -22.04 -15.01
C PRO A 40 10.44 -22.73 -13.66
N ASP A 41 9.69 -23.83 -13.57
CA ASP A 41 9.69 -24.73 -12.41
C ASP A 41 11.00 -25.54 -12.36
N GLY A 42 12.11 -24.83 -12.19
CA GLY A 42 13.43 -25.37 -11.92
C GLY A 42 13.75 -25.11 -10.45
N SER A 43 13.71 -26.15 -9.63
CA SER A 43 13.98 -26.07 -8.18
C SER A 43 15.29 -25.36 -7.86
N ASP A 44 16.30 -25.50 -8.73
CA ASP A 44 17.64 -24.98 -8.52
C ASP A 44 17.71 -23.45 -8.65
N GLU A 45 16.92 -22.84 -9.55
CA GLU A 45 16.90 -21.37 -9.70
C GLU A 45 16.14 -20.72 -8.54
N LEU A 46 15.01 -21.30 -8.15
CA LEU A 46 14.23 -20.85 -6.99
C LEU A 46 15.06 -20.91 -5.71
N GLU A 47 15.78 -22.02 -5.52
CA GLU A 47 16.65 -22.22 -4.37
C GLU A 47 17.84 -21.25 -4.41
N ARG A 48 18.44 -20.99 -5.58
CA ARG A 48 19.50 -19.98 -5.73
C ARG A 48 19.02 -18.60 -5.30
N LEU A 49 17.87 -18.16 -5.80
CA LEU A 49 17.28 -16.86 -5.44
C LEU A 49 16.99 -16.76 -3.95
N ARG A 50 16.45 -17.83 -3.35
CA ARG A 50 16.20 -17.93 -1.91
C ARG A 50 17.49 -17.79 -1.11
N GLU A 51 18.52 -18.52 -1.49
CA GLU A 51 19.82 -18.48 -0.83
C GLU A 51 20.55 -17.14 -0.99
N GLU A 52 20.38 -16.45 -2.12
CA GLU A 52 20.85 -15.07 -2.30
C GLU A 52 20.14 -14.09 -1.36
N PHE A 53 18.83 -14.21 -1.22
CA PHE A 53 18.04 -13.41 -0.28
C PHE A 53 18.44 -13.68 1.18
N LEU A 54 18.59 -14.95 1.56
CA LEU A 54 19.02 -15.31 2.91
C LEU A 54 20.43 -14.79 3.23
N ARG A 55 21.39 -14.89 2.31
CA ARG A 55 22.73 -14.29 2.51
C ARG A 55 22.65 -12.78 2.70
N THR A 56 21.81 -12.10 1.92
CA THR A 56 21.59 -10.66 2.06
C THR A 56 21.05 -10.30 3.45
N LEU A 57 20.13 -11.10 4.00
CA LEU A 57 19.67 -10.94 5.38
C LEU A 57 20.80 -11.20 6.38
N GLU A 58 21.55 -12.28 6.23
CA GLU A 58 22.67 -12.62 7.13
C GLU A 58 23.69 -11.48 7.25
N ASP A 59 24.04 -10.86 6.13
CA ASP A 59 25.03 -9.80 6.06
C ASP A 59 24.54 -8.49 6.70
N ARG A 60 23.23 -8.23 6.65
CA ARG A 60 22.61 -7.01 7.19
C ARG A 60 22.19 -7.14 8.65
N LEU A 61 21.94 -8.36 9.12
CA LEU A 61 21.44 -8.58 10.48
C LEU A 61 22.48 -8.18 11.53
N PRO A 62 22.07 -7.45 12.59
CA PRO A 62 22.97 -6.97 13.63
C PRO A 62 23.61 -8.14 14.40
N PRO A 63 24.90 -8.04 14.78
CA PRO A 63 25.52 -9.04 15.64
C PRO A 63 25.02 -8.91 17.09
N ARG A 64 24.94 -10.04 17.79
CA ARG A 64 24.40 -10.15 19.15
C ARG A 64 25.05 -9.20 20.16
N ASP A 65 26.36 -9.02 20.09
CA ASP A 65 27.13 -8.33 21.14
C ASP A 65 27.10 -6.79 21.04
N LYS A 66 26.40 -6.24 20.04
CA LYS A 66 26.37 -4.77 19.81
C LYS A 66 25.18 -4.06 20.44
N LEU A 67 24.09 -4.77 20.74
CA LEU A 67 22.82 -4.19 21.16
C LEU A 67 22.27 -4.93 22.37
N ASP A 68 21.46 -4.24 23.18
CA ASP A 68 20.65 -4.90 24.19
C ASP A 68 19.53 -5.74 23.54
N ARG A 69 18.82 -6.55 24.33
CA ARG A 69 17.78 -7.46 23.81
C ARG A 69 16.72 -6.72 22.98
N ARG A 70 16.25 -5.57 23.47
CA ARG A 70 15.27 -4.74 22.76
C ARG A 70 15.83 -4.21 21.45
N GLY A 71 16.98 -3.53 21.48
CA GLY A 71 17.61 -2.97 20.29
C GLY A 71 17.92 -4.03 19.24
N LEU A 72 18.29 -5.24 19.66
CA LEU A 72 18.53 -6.36 18.76
C LEU A 72 17.26 -6.85 18.07
N LEU A 73 16.13 -6.97 18.80
CA LEU A 73 14.83 -7.31 18.23
C LEU A 73 14.32 -6.22 17.28
N THR A 74 14.42 -4.95 17.67
CA THR A 74 14.05 -3.81 16.82
C THR A 74 14.84 -3.83 15.51
N ALA A 75 16.18 -3.85 15.58
CA ALA A 75 17.03 -3.83 14.39
C ALA A 75 16.88 -5.08 13.51
N THR A 76 16.61 -6.26 14.11
CA THR A 76 16.27 -7.48 13.36
C THR A 76 14.94 -7.33 12.62
N ALA A 77 13.88 -6.86 13.30
CA ALA A 77 12.58 -6.62 12.66
C ALA A 77 12.70 -5.62 11.50
N ASP A 78 13.44 -4.52 11.70
CA ASP A 78 13.63 -3.50 10.68
C ASP A 78 14.47 -4.00 9.50
N THR A 79 15.47 -4.86 9.74
CA THR A 79 16.25 -5.49 8.67
C THR A 79 15.36 -6.38 7.78
N PHE A 80 14.46 -7.16 8.39
CA PHE A 80 13.48 -7.95 7.66
C PHE A 80 12.50 -7.06 6.89
N TYR A 81 11.94 -6.03 7.54
CA TYR A 81 11.02 -5.09 6.91
C TYR A 81 11.65 -4.41 5.69
N GLN A 82 12.89 -3.90 5.81
CA GLN A 82 13.58 -3.26 4.70
C GLN A 82 13.88 -4.26 3.57
N ALA A 83 14.27 -5.49 3.89
CA ALA A 83 14.53 -6.52 2.89
C ALA A 83 13.27 -6.90 2.09
N PHE A 84 12.10 -6.97 2.73
CA PHE A 84 10.84 -7.27 2.06
C PHE A 84 10.25 -6.06 1.33
N SER A 85 10.25 -4.87 1.95
CA SER A 85 9.65 -3.65 1.37
C SER A 85 10.43 -3.12 0.16
N GLN A 86 11.74 -3.36 0.11
CA GLN A 86 12.63 -2.94 -0.99
C GLN A 86 12.90 -4.05 -2.01
N ALA A 87 12.26 -5.21 -1.89
CA ALA A 87 12.51 -6.35 -2.76
C ALA A 87 12.28 -5.99 -4.23
N SER A 88 13.34 -6.10 -5.04
CA SER A 88 13.30 -5.70 -6.44
C SER A 88 12.83 -6.84 -7.36
N ARG A 89 12.49 -6.50 -8.61
CA ARG A 89 12.04 -7.49 -9.60
C ARG A 89 13.12 -8.55 -9.82
N GLY A 90 12.75 -9.82 -9.66
CA GLY A 90 13.65 -10.95 -9.89
C GLY A 90 14.35 -11.45 -8.62
N GLU A 91 14.15 -10.79 -7.49
CA GLU A 91 14.51 -11.33 -6.18
C GLU A 91 13.46 -12.31 -5.67
N TRP A 92 13.86 -13.19 -4.75
CA TRP A 92 12.98 -14.21 -4.18
C TRP A 92 11.68 -13.67 -3.55
N PRO A 93 11.66 -12.55 -2.81
CA PRO A 93 10.41 -12.03 -2.25
C PRO A 93 9.45 -11.43 -3.29
N SER A 94 9.93 -11.11 -4.49
CA SER A 94 9.10 -10.63 -5.61
C SER A 94 8.34 -11.75 -6.32
N LEU A 95 8.60 -13.02 -5.95
CA LEU A 95 7.90 -14.18 -6.45
C LEU A 95 6.48 -14.27 -5.85
N PRO A 96 5.56 -15.02 -6.48
CA PRO A 96 4.21 -15.23 -5.96
C PRO A 96 4.18 -15.82 -4.55
N ALA A 97 3.27 -15.33 -3.70
CA ALA A 97 3.01 -15.91 -2.38
C ALA A 97 2.28 -17.26 -2.46
N ASP A 98 1.53 -17.50 -3.53
CA ASP A 98 0.88 -18.77 -3.85
C ASP A 98 1.38 -19.27 -5.21
N THR A 99 1.30 -20.58 -5.44
CA THR A 99 1.68 -21.18 -6.72
C THR A 99 0.50 -21.81 -7.43
N ARG A 100 -0.72 -21.74 -6.88
CA ARG A 100 -1.94 -22.30 -7.47
C ARG A 100 -2.52 -21.33 -8.50
N ARG A 101 -3.10 -21.86 -9.59
CA ARG A 101 -3.68 -21.05 -10.68
C ARG A 101 -4.78 -20.13 -10.12
N GLY A 102 -4.72 -18.84 -10.49
CA GLY A 102 -5.71 -17.80 -10.16
C GLY A 102 -5.55 -17.12 -8.77
N ALA A 103 -4.86 -17.77 -7.83
CA ALA A 103 -4.53 -17.21 -6.51
C ALA A 103 -3.21 -16.41 -6.45
N ASN A 104 -2.63 -16.06 -7.61
CA ASN A 104 -1.26 -15.53 -7.73
C ASN A 104 -1.21 -14.02 -8.04
N ARG A 105 -1.93 -13.22 -7.23
CA ARG A 105 -2.04 -11.76 -7.40
C ARG A 105 -1.20 -10.95 -6.43
N SER A 106 -0.63 -11.59 -5.41
CA SER A 106 0.25 -10.97 -4.41
C SER A 106 1.65 -11.59 -4.42
N THR A 107 2.64 -10.76 -4.08
CA THR A 107 4.02 -11.20 -3.92
C THR A 107 4.26 -11.77 -2.52
N LEU A 108 5.28 -12.62 -2.37
CA LEU A 108 5.68 -13.14 -1.06
C LEU A 108 6.06 -12.02 -0.09
N ALA A 109 6.64 -10.93 -0.60
CA ALA A 109 6.90 -9.73 0.17
C ALA A 109 5.63 -9.06 0.68
N ASP A 110 4.68 -8.77 -0.21
CA ASP A 110 3.42 -8.11 0.17
C ASP A 110 2.61 -8.98 1.15
N HIS A 111 2.61 -10.31 0.95
CA HIS A 111 2.04 -11.29 1.89
C HIS A 111 2.69 -11.24 3.26
N SER A 112 4.02 -11.33 3.33
CA SER A 112 4.76 -11.34 4.61
C SER A 112 4.62 -10.02 5.38
N LEU A 113 4.64 -8.89 4.67
CA LEU A 113 4.42 -7.56 5.24
C LEU A 113 3.00 -7.44 5.82
N LEU A 114 1.98 -7.89 5.09
CA LEU A 114 0.60 -7.84 5.56
C LEU A 114 0.36 -8.80 6.74
N THR A 115 0.92 -10.02 6.71
CA THR A 115 0.88 -10.95 7.84
C THR A 115 1.48 -10.31 9.09
N SER A 116 2.59 -9.58 8.96
CA SER A 116 3.21 -8.86 10.08
C SER A 116 2.36 -7.70 10.59
N ALA A 117 1.76 -6.91 9.69
CA ALA A 117 0.84 -5.83 10.05
C ALA A 117 -0.37 -6.34 10.85
N ILE A 118 -0.98 -7.44 10.39
CA ILE A 118 -2.14 -8.05 11.06
C ILE A 118 -1.72 -8.64 12.41
N ALA A 119 -0.66 -9.46 12.45
CA ALA A 119 -0.22 -10.15 13.66
C ALA A 119 0.17 -9.17 14.77
N THR A 120 0.91 -8.11 14.44
CA THR A 120 1.26 -7.07 15.42
C THR A 120 0.04 -6.34 15.95
N GLY A 121 -0.93 -6.04 15.08
CA GLY A 121 -2.22 -5.47 15.46
C GLY A 121 -2.96 -6.33 16.48
N LEU A 122 -3.09 -7.64 16.21
CA LEU A 122 -3.74 -8.61 17.09
C LEU A 122 -3.03 -8.72 18.46
N ILE A 123 -1.70 -8.77 18.47
CA ILE A 123 -0.92 -8.88 19.70
C ILE A 123 -1.03 -7.61 20.55
N GLN A 124 -0.95 -6.42 19.94
CA GLN A 124 -1.11 -5.16 20.66
C GLN A 124 -2.52 -4.97 21.21
N GLU A 125 -3.54 -5.37 20.46
CA GLU A 125 -4.93 -5.39 20.94
C GLU A 125 -5.10 -6.36 22.13
N ALA A 126 -4.46 -7.54 22.08
CA ALA A 126 -4.50 -8.49 23.19
C ALA A 126 -3.84 -7.91 24.45
N LEU A 127 -2.70 -7.23 24.29
CA LEU A 127 -2.00 -6.54 25.37
C LEU A 127 -2.86 -5.40 25.95
N SER A 128 -3.52 -4.60 25.10
CA SER A 128 -4.39 -3.50 25.55
C SER A 128 -5.63 -3.99 26.29
N ARG A 129 -6.11 -5.21 25.99
CA ARG A 129 -7.17 -5.91 26.71
C ARG A 129 -6.68 -6.67 27.96
N GLY A 130 -5.41 -6.48 28.36
CA GLY A 130 -4.86 -6.96 29.62
C GLY A 130 -4.21 -8.34 29.57
N LYS A 131 -3.99 -8.93 28.39
CA LYS A 131 -3.26 -10.20 28.26
C LYS A 131 -1.79 -9.97 28.58
N ALA A 132 -1.21 -10.77 29.48
CA ALA A 132 0.20 -10.63 29.84
C ALA A 132 1.12 -11.19 28.73
N PRO A 133 2.31 -10.58 28.48
CA PRO A 133 3.27 -11.10 27.50
C PRO A 133 3.62 -12.59 27.66
N ASP A 134 3.78 -13.07 28.89
CA ASP A 134 4.11 -14.49 29.18
C ASP A 134 2.99 -15.48 28.83
N VAL A 135 1.74 -14.99 28.74
CA VAL A 135 0.58 -15.77 28.29
C VAL A 135 0.54 -15.82 26.76
N ILE A 136 1.11 -14.82 26.10
CA ILE A 136 1.20 -14.76 24.63
C ILE A 136 2.31 -15.67 24.14
N VAL A 137 3.55 -15.44 24.61
CA VAL A 137 4.72 -16.21 24.24
C VAL A 137 5.55 -16.51 25.49
N ARG A 138 6.02 -17.75 25.61
CA ARG A 138 6.90 -18.14 26.72
C ARG A 138 8.33 -17.75 26.39
N ALA A 139 8.92 -16.90 27.22
CA ALA A 139 10.33 -16.51 27.12
C ALA A 139 10.91 -16.22 28.52
N SER A 140 12.20 -16.50 28.71
CA SER A 140 12.93 -16.25 29.96
C SER A 140 14.15 -15.36 29.71
N PRO A 141 14.24 -14.17 30.35
CA PRO A 141 13.20 -13.52 31.15
C PRO A 141 12.01 -13.08 30.28
N SER A 142 10.87 -12.81 30.93
CA SER A 142 9.66 -12.29 30.30
C SER A 142 9.95 -11.14 29.32
N LEU A 143 9.21 -11.09 28.22
CA LEU A 143 9.31 -10.01 27.25
C LEU A 143 8.51 -8.80 27.72
N THR A 144 9.07 -7.62 27.55
CA THR A 144 8.29 -6.38 27.61
C THR A 144 7.30 -6.31 26.42
N PRO A 145 6.21 -5.53 26.51
CA PRO A 145 5.29 -5.32 25.39
C PRO A 145 5.97 -4.88 24.09
N GLU A 146 6.98 -4.01 24.19
CA GLU A 146 7.77 -3.51 23.04
C GLU A 146 8.66 -4.61 22.43
N GLU A 147 9.31 -5.43 23.26
CA GLU A 147 10.09 -6.58 22.77
C GLU A 147 9.19 -7.63 22.11
N LEU A 148 8.01 -7.90 22.69
CA LEU A 148 7.03 -8.81 22.12
C LEU A 148 6.52 -8.29 20.76
N PHE A 149 6.26 -6.99 20.64
CA PHE A 149 5.90 -6.37 19.36
C PHE A 149 6.96 -6.64 18.28
N HIS A 150 8.24 -6.42 18.58
CA HIS A 150 9.32 -6.69 17.62
C HIS A 150 9.51 -8.19 17.33
N LEU A 151 9.36 -9.06 18.34
CA LEU A 151 9.40 -10.50 18.12
C LEU A 151 8.27 -10.97 17.21
N THR A 152 7.05 -10.43 17.37
CA THR A 152 5.91 -10.70 16.47
C THR A 152 6.24 -10.30 15.04
N ARG A 153 6.84 -9.11 14.84
CA ARG A 153 7.28 -8.67 13.49
C ARG A 153 8.27 -9.65 12.87
N ILE A 154 9.29 -10.06 13.62
CA ILE A 154 10.29 -11.02 13.14
C ILE A 154 9.60 -12.34 12.77
N ALA A 155 8.74 -12.86 13.65
CA ALA A 155 8.08 -14.13 13.43
C ALA A 155 7.14 -14.12 12.22
N ALA A 156 6.35 -13.06 12.07
CA ALA A 156 5.45 -12.89 10.96
C ALA A 156 6.18 -12.63 9.63
N LEU A 157 7.25 -11.83 9.60
CA LEU A 157 8.04 -11.61 8.39
C LEU A 157 8.84 -12.87 7.99
N ALA A 158 9.23 -13.69 8.96
CA ALA A 158 10.04 -14.89 8.72
C ALA A 158 9.23 -16.17 8.45
N HIS A 159 7.90 -16.18 8.69
CA HIS A 159 7.09 -17.40 8.74
C HIS A 159 7.20 -18.25 7.46
N ASP A 160 7.30 -17.58 6.31
CA ASP A 160 7.25 -18.19 4.99
C ASP A 160 8.60 -18.18 4.26
N LEU A 161 9.74 -17.99 4.96
CA LEU A 161 11.10 -18.01 4.37
C LEU A 161 11.46 -19.31 3.62
N GLY A 162 10.66 -20.38 3.78
CA GLY A 162 10.82 -21.65 3.07
C GLY A 162 9.89 -21.86 1.88
N LYS A 163 8.97 -20.92 1.57
CA LYS A 163 7.77 -21.11 0.73
C LYS A 163 8.06 -21.73 -0.64
N LEU A 164 9.08 -21.23 -1.33
CA LEU A 164 9.46 -21.70 -2.66
C LEU A 164 10.80 -22.43 -2.63
N PRO A 165 10.90 -23.64 -3.23
CA PRO A 165 9.82 -24.39 -3.91
C PRO A 165 8.77 -24.99 -2.94
N PRO A 166 7.50 -25.25 -3.32
CA PRO A 166 6.41 -25.54 -2.36
C PRO A 166 6.60 -26.75 -1.40
N SER A 167 7.35 -27.77 -1.82
CA SER A 167 7.53 -29.01 -1.05
C SER A 167 8.43 -28.78 0.16
N LYS A 168 8.10 -29.33 1.34
CA LYS A 168 8.91 -29.21 2.58
C LYS A 168 9.22 -27.76 3.00
N HIS A 169 8.35 -26.80 2.65
CA HIS A 169 8.59 -25.39 2.95
C HIS A 169 8.62 -25.09 4.44
N ARG A 170 7.88 -25.84 5.26
CA ARG A 170 7.82 -25.68 6.72
C ARG A 170 9.16 -26.05 7.37
N GLU A 171 9.73 -27.19 6.98
CA GLU A 171 11.03 -27.65 7.45
C GLU A 171 12.15 -26.69 7.00
N ARG A 172 12.13 -26.26 5.73
CA ARG A 172 13.09 -25.28 5.24
C ARG A 172 12.94 -23.93 5.91
N GLY A 173 11.71 -23.47 6.16
CA GLY A 173 11.43 -22.22 6.89
C GLY A 173 12.03 -22.27 8.30
N ARG A 174 11.79 -23.36 9.04
CA ARG A 174 12.40 -23.60 10.36
C ARG A 174 13.93 -23.55 10.31
N GLN A 175 14.54 -24.21 9.32
CA GLN A 175 16.00 -24.23 9.14
C GLN A 175 16.55 -22.85 8.79
N ALA A 176 15.88 -22.09 7.92
CA ALA A 176 16.27 -20.74 7.54
C ALA A 176 16.21 -19.80 8.76
N VAL A 177 15.13 -19.85 9.54
CA VAL A 177 15.01 -19.08 10.80
C VAL A 177 16.14 -19.43 11.76
N ALA A 178 16.39 -20.72 12.00
CA ALA A 178 17.45 -21.14 12.92
C ALA A 178 18.82 -20.64 12.45
N ARG A 179 19.12 -20.75 11.16
CA ARG A 179 20.36 -20.25 10.55
C ARG A 179 20.52 -18.74 10.73
N LEU A 180 19.47 -17.97 10.42
CA LEU A 180 19.52 -16.51 10.51
C LEU A 180 19.61 -16.04 11.96
N LEU A 181 18.81 -16.59 12.87
CA LEU A 181 18.59 -16.00 14.19
C LEU A 181 19.46 -16.61 15.30
N SER A 182 19.94 -17.85 15.20
CA SER A 182 20.78 -18.48 16.26
C SER A 182 22.03 -17.68 16.61
N PRO A 183 22.74 -17.04 15.65
CA PRO A 183 23.90 -16.19 15.97
C PRO A 183 23.52 -14.87 16.64
N ARG A 184 22.23 -14.48 16.64
CA ARG A 184 21.74 -13.19 17.14
C ARG A 184 20.97 -13.33 18.45
N LEU A 185 19.95 -14.19 18.49
CA LEU A 185 19.00 -14.25 19.60
C LEU A 185 19.31 -15.40 20.58
N SER A 186 18.62 -15.42 21.73
CA SER A 186 18.66 -16.58 22.62
C SER A 186 17.94 -17.77 22.00
N GLN A 187 18.33 -18.98 22.39
CA GLN A 187 17.74 -20.22 21.87
C GLN A 187 16.21 -20.23 22.00
N GLU A 188 15.66 -19.80 23.13
CA GLU A 188 14.22 -19.75 23.37
C GLU A 188 13.48 -18.85 22.36
N LEU A 189 14.05 -17.69 22.02
CA LEU A 189 13.45 -16.76 21.04
C LEU A 189 13.57 -17.30 19.61
N VAL A 190 14.68 -17.96 19.29
CA VAL A 190 14.86 -18.63 17.99
C VAL A 190 13.85 -19.75 17.84
N GLU A 191 13.64 -20.56 18.89
CA GLU A 191 12.65 -21.64 18.89
C GLU A 191 11.23 -21.08 18.72
N ALA A 192 10.86 -20.01 19.42
CA ALA A 192 9.56 -19.37 19.25
C ALA A 192 9.30 -18.93 17.80
N VAL A 193 10.28 -18.31 17.13
CA VAL A 193 10.15 -17.90 15.72
C VAL A 193 10.17 -19.10 14.77
N ALA A 194 11.02 -20.10 15.05
CA ALA A 194 11.18 -21.27 14.19
C ALA A 194 9.95 -22.20 14.26
N ASP A 195 9.30 -22.28 15.42
CA ASP A 195 8.06 -23.02 15.59
C ASP A 195 6.89 -22.33 14.86
N VAL A 196 6.81 -20.99 14.84
CA VAL A 196 5.87 -20.27 13.96
C VAL A 196 6.09 -20.67 12.50
N ALA A 197 7.32 -20.56 11.98
CA ALA A 197 7.63 -20.95 10.60
C ALA A 197 7.28 -22.42 10.30
N PHE A 198 7.36 -23.31 11.29
CA PHE A 198 6.99 -24.71 11.14
C PHE A 198 5.46 -24.95 11.28
N ARG A 199 4.75 -24.25 12.16
CA ARG A 199 3.38 -24.56 12.61
C ARG A 199 2.31 -23.60 12.09
N HIS A 200 2.65 -22.63 11.25
CA HIS A 200 1.72 -21.59 10.74
C HIS A 200 0.54 -22.08 9.89
N HIS A 201 0.30 -23.38 9.71
CA HIS A 201 -0.87 -23.91 8.98
C HIS A 201 -1.90 -24.52 9.92
N ASP A 202 -3.15 -24.06 9.85
CA ASP A 202 -4.24 -24.52 10.72
C ASP A 202 -5.15 -25.61 10.10
N ALA A 203 -4.79 -26.14 8.93
CA ALA A 203 -5.62 -27.18 8.30
C ALA A 203 -5.79 -28.39 9.22
N ARG A 204 -6.99 -29.01 9.20
CA ARG A 204 -7.36 -30.14 10.08
C ARG A 204 -6.27 -31.22 10.18
N TYR A 205 -5.70 -31.60 9.04
CA TYR A 205 -4.61 -32.57 8.93
C TYR A 205 -3.39 -32.22 9.81
N TYR A 206 -2.98 -30.95 9.85
CA TYR A 206 -1.83 -30.53 10.65
C TYR A 206 -2.12 -30.58 12.14
N ARG A 207 -3.33 -30.18 12.59
CA ARG A 207 -3.72 -30.31 14.00
C ARG A 207 -3.79 -31.77 14.45
N GLU A 208 -4.40 -32.65 13.66
CA GLU A 208 -4.48 -34.08 13.97
C GLU A 208 -3.09 -34.73 14.06
N ALA A 209 -2.12 -34.23 13.29
CA ALA A 209 -0.72 -34.63 13.38
C ALA A 209 0.07 -33.96 14.53
N GLY A 210 -0.56 -33.09 15.33
CA GLY A 210 0.12 -32.31 16.38
C GLY A 210 1.10 -31.26 15.86
N GLN A 211 0.93 -30.83 14.61
CA GLN A 211 1.80 -29.91 13.88
C GLN A 211 1.14 -28.56 13.54
N GLY A 212 -0.07 -28.31 14.03
CA GLY A 212 -0.73 -27.01 13.91
C GLY A 212 -0.18 -25.99 14.92
N PRO A 213 -0.68 -24.74 14.87
CA PRO A 213 -0.27 -23.67 15.78
C PRO A 213 -0.62 -24.03 17.23
N LEU A 214 0.28 -23.68 18.15
CA LEU A 214 0.14 -23.93 19.58
C LEU A 214 0.21 -22.63 20.38
N GLY A 215 -0.92 -22.32 21.03
CA GLY A 215 -1.03 -21.14 21.89
C GLY A 215 -1.14 -19.84 21.11
N PHE A 216 -1.36 -18.76 21.87
CA PHE A 216 -1.84 -17.51 21.30
C PHE A 216 -0.90 -16.88 20.26
N PHE A 217 0.42 -16.92 20.49
CA PHE A 217 1.39 -16.31 19.58
C PHE A 217 1.41 -16.99 18.20
N GLU A 218 1.45 -18.32 18.15
CA GLU A 218 1.43 -19.06 16.89
C GLU A 218 0.07 -18.97 16.20
N GLU A 219 -1.04 -19.02 16.95
CA GLU A 219 -2.39 -18.88 16.42
C GLU A 219 -2.63 -17.50 15.81
N ALA A 220 -2.20 -16.43 16.48
CA ALA A 220 -2.34 -15.07 15.96
C ALA A 220 -1.63 -14.89 14.61
N ILE A 221 -0.42 -15.44 14.47
CA ILE A 221 0.34 -15.36 13.21
C ILE A 221 -0.26 -16.28 12.14
N CYS A 222 -0.75 -17.46 12.53
CA CYS A 222 -1.43 -18.38 11.61
C CYS A 222 -2.71 -17.79 11.03
N HIS A 223 -3.54 -17.16 11.87
CA HIS A 223 -4.74 -16.49 11.41
C HIS A 223 -4.41 -15.22 10.61
N ALA A 224 -3.33 -14.51 10.96
CA ALA A 224 -2.81 -13.41 10.14
C ALA A 224 -2.37 -13.86 8.74
N ASP A 225 -1.63 -14.98 8.61
CA ASP A 225 -1.25 -15.59 7.32
C ASP A 225 -2.49 -15.96 6.50
N THR A 226 -3.51 -16.47 7.18
CA THR A 226 -4.77 -16.83 6.53
C THR A 226 -5.51 -15.60 6.01
N ALA A 227 -5.57 -14.53 6.79
CA ALA A 227 -6.26 -13.29 6.43
C ALA A 227 -5.51 -12.46 5.36
N SER A 228 -4.17 -12.53 5.33
CA SER A 228 -3.36 -11.86 4.32
C SER A 228 -3.44 -12.54 2.94
N GLY A 229 -3.63 -13.87 2.89
CA GLY A 229 -3.74 -14.66 1.67
C GLY A 229 -5.15 -14.80 1.07
N GLY A 230 -6.06 -13.83 1.29
CA GLY A 230 -7.48 -13.90 0.89
C GLY A 230 -7.78 -14.22 -0.58
N ASP A 231 -6.82 -13.95 -1.49
CA ASP A 231 -6.88 -14.26 -2.93
C ASP A 231 -7.19 -15.75 -3.17
N ARG A 232 -6.71 -16.61 -2.25
CA ARG A 232 -6.86 -18.07 -2.26
C ARG A 232 -8.32 -18.51 -2.28
N ILE A 233 -9.19 -17.75 -1.65
CA ILE A 233 -10.50 -18.24 -1.21
C ILE A 233 -11.62 -17.64 -2.06
N SER A 234 -11.48 -16.42 -2.61
CA SER A 234 -12.45 -15.81 -3.54
C SER A 234 -12.67 -16.63 -4.83
N GLU A 235 -11.65 -17.34 -5.33
CA GLU A 235 -11.78 -18.23 -6.49
C GLU A 235 -12.33 -19.60 -6.12
N LEU A 236 -11.86 -20.19 -5.01
CA LEU A 236 -12.43 -21.43 -4.47
C LEU A 236 -13.92 -21.27 -4.14
N PHE A 237 -14.34 -20.11 -3.63
CA PHE A 237 -15.74 -19.75 -3.42
C PHE A 237 -16.53 -19.78 -4.74
N ARG A 238 -15.95 -19.27 -5.83
CA ARG A 238 -16.58 -19.15 -7.15
C ARG A 238 -16.84 -20.50 -7.82
N GLU A 239 -15.87 -21.42 -7.75
CA GLU A 239 -15.98 -22.75 -8.38
C GLU A 239 -16.84 -23.73 -7.56
N HIS A 240 -16.76 -23.68 -6.23
CA HIS A 240 -17.39 -24.71 -5.39
C HIS A 240 -18.81 -24.38 -4.95
N TRP A 241 -19.20 -23.12 -4.82
CA TRP A 241 -20.56 -22.79 -4.37
C TRP A 241 -21.64 -23.04 -5.41
N THR A 242 -21.29 -22.99 -6.71
CA THR A 242 -22.18 -23.38 -7.80
C THR A 242 -22.60 -24.85 -7.65
N LYS A 243 -21.66 -25.75 -7.31
CA LYS A 243 -21.95 -27.16 -6.98
C LYS A 243 -22.71 -27.33 -5.67
N VAL A 244 -22.34 -26.56 -4.63
CA VAL A 244 -23.05 -26.58 -3.33
C VAL A 244 -24.52 -26.20 -3.51
N PHE A 245 -24.85 -25.25 -4.40
CA PHE A 245 -26.24 -24.87 -4.68
C PHE A 245 -27.02 -25.94 -5.45
N GLU A 246 -26.43 -26.59 -6.46
CA GLU A 246 -27.04 -27.72 -7.16
C GLU A 246 -27.37 -28.88 -6.19
N GLU A 247 -26.49 -29.14 -5.23
CA GLU A 247 -26.68 -30.17 -4.20
C GLU A 247 -27.68 -29.73 -3.11
N ILE A 248 -27.67 -28.47 -2.67
CA ILE A 248 -28.65 -27.91 -1.72
C ILE A 248 -30.07 -27.88 -2.32
N ALA A 249 -30.21 -27.61 -3.63
CA ALA A 249 -31.49 -27.66 -4.33
C ALA A 249 -32.07 -29.08 -4.36
N GLN A 250 -31.21 -30.11 -4.44
CA GLN A 250 -31.62 -31.52 -4.35
C GLN A 250 -31.95 -31.97 -2.92
N LEU A 251 -31.42 -31.30 -1.89
CA LEU A 251 -31.57 -31.66 -0.49
C LEU A 251 -32.74 -30.94 0.24
N ARG A 252 -33.60 -30.21 -0.48
CA ARG A 252 -34.84 -29.61 0.08
C ARG A 252 -35.99 -30.61 0.33
N GLY A 253 -35.66 -31.87 0.60
CA GLY A 253 -36.60 -32.91 1.03
C GLY A 253 -36.43 -33.20 2.52
N GLU A 254 -37.29 -32.59 3.35
CA GLU A 254 -37.71 -33.01 4.70
C GLU A 254 -36.63 -33.50 5.70
N HIS A 255 -36.42 -32.65 6.73
CA HIS A 255 -35.70 -32.86 8.00
C HIS A 255 -34.21 -32.45 8.08
N GLY A 256 -33.98 -31.38 8.85
CA GLY A 256 -32.97 -31.29 9.92
C GLY A 256 -31.51 -31.60 9.61
N PHE A 257 -30.67 -30.56 9.75
CA PHE A 257 -29.20 -30.54 9.65
C PHE A 257 -28.62 -30.70 8.23
N LEU A 258 -28.22 -29.55 7.66
CA LEU A 258 -27.41 -29.44 6.45
C LEU A 258 -26.08 -30.18 6.61
N ARG A 259 -25.78 -31.11 5.69
CA ARG A 259 -24.46 -31.71 5.53
C ARG A 259 -23.80 -31.07 4.31
N TYR A 260 -22.73 -30.32 4.54
CA TYR A 260 -22.05 -29.50 3.52
C TYR A 260 -21.10 -30.34 2.65
N PRO A 261 -20.80 -29.92 1.40
CA PRO A 261 -19.83 -30.60 0.54
C PRO A 261 -18.40 -30.38 1.03
N THR A 262 -17.53 -31.37 0.86
CA THR A 262 -16.20 -31.51 1.47
C THR A 262 -15.18 -30.40 1.16
N SER A 263 -15.34 -29.62 0.09
CA SER A 263 -14.44 -28.50 -0.24
C SER A 263 -14.95 -27.13 0.23
N GLY A 264 -16.27 -26.90 0.25
CA GLY A 264 -16.88 -25.76 0.93
C GLY A 264 -16.80 -25.89 2.46
N GLU A 265 -16.85 -27.14 2.96
CA GLU A 265 -16.63 -27.49 4.37
C GLU A 265 -15.25 -27.02 4.83
N ALA A 266 -14.20 -27.12 4.02
CA ALA A 266 -12.84 -26.71 4.42
C ALA A 266 -12.72 -25.20 4.65
N ILE A 267 -13.30 -24.37 3.78
CA ILE A 267 -13.27 -22.91 3.91
C ILE A 267 -14.18 -22.46 5.06
N LEU A 268 -15.41 -22.97 5.14
CA LEU A 268 -16.31 -22.63 6.25
C LEU A 268 -15.74 -23.11 7.60
N THR A 269 -15.05 -24.24 7.63
CA THR A 269 -14.32 -24.71 8.82
C THR A 269 -13.18 -23.78 9.19
N LEU A 270 -12.42 -23.30 8.20
CA LEU A 270 -11.32 -22.35 8.43
C LEU A 270 -11.84 -20.97 8.90
N LEU A 271 -12.96 -20.50 8.34
CA LEU A 271 -13.62 -19.25 8.74
C LEU A 271 -14.28 -19.32 10.10
N SER A 272 -15.01 -20.40 10.37
CA SER A 272 -15.57 -20.64 11.71
C SER A 272 -14.47 -20.71 12.74
N ARG A 273 -13.35 -21.40 12.46
CA ARG A 273 -12.20 -21.42 13.39
C ARG A 273 -11.59 -20.06 13.64
N MET A 274 -11.35 -19.27 12.60
CA MET A 274 -10.82 -17.91 12.75
C MET A 274 -11.77 -17.07 13.59
N LYS A 275 -13.08 -17.16 13.31
CA LYS A 275 -14.12 -16.46 14.07
C LYS A 275 -14.18 -16.92 15.53
N ASP A 276 -14.21 -18.23 15.77
CA ASP A 276 -14.30 -18.83 17.11
C ASP A 276 -13.06 -18.46 17.94
N TRP A 277 -11.87 -18.54 17.34
CA TRP A 277 -10.62 -18.11 17.98
C TRP A 277 -10.64 -16.62 18.30
N GLU A 278 -11.10 -15.77 17.37
CA GLU A 278 -11.19 -14.33 17.59
C GLU A 278 -12.19 -13.99 18.71
N GLU A 279 -13.36 -14.64 18.72
CA GLU A 279 -14.36 -14.49 19.79
C GLU A 279 -13.81 -14.96 21.16
N GLU A 280 -13.02 -16.04 21.20
CA GLU A 280 -12.34 -16.48 22.43
C GLU A 280 -11.25 -15.49 22.88
N ALA A 281 -10.46 -14.99 21.92
CA ALA A 281 -9.33 -14.11 22.16
C ALA A 281 -9.73 -12.68 22.57
N PHE A 282 -10.79 -12.16 21.96
CA PHE A 282 -11.14 -10.74 21.98
C PHE A 282 -12.61 -10.50 22.39
N GLY A 283 -13.47 -11.52 22.39
CA GLY A 283 -14.90 -11.36 22.63
C GLY A 283 -15.63 -10.80 21.40
N ALA A 284 -16.76 -10.13 21.63
CA ALA A 284 -17.61 -9.62 20.56
C ALA A 284 -17.07 -8.37 19.84
N SER A 285 -16.07 -7.68 20.41
CA SER A 285 -15.53 -6.44 19.87
C SER A 285 -14.39 -6.72 18.88
N PRO A 286 -14.47 -6.21 17.64
CA PRO A 286 -13.44 -6.42 16.63
C PRO A 286 -12.03 -6.02 17.13
N PRO A 287 -10.98 -6.79 16.82
CA PRO A 287 -9.63 -6.52 17.32
C PRO A 287 -8.83 -5.55 16.45
N LEU A 288 -9.22 -5.35 15.19
CA LEU A 288 -8.50 -4.50 14.25
C LEU A 288 -9.39 -3.35 13.77
N SER A 289 -8.75 -2.31 13.25
CA SER A 289 -9.42 -1.24 12.52
C SER A 289 -8.60 -0.87 11.28
N LEU A 290 -9.30 -0.63 10.17
CA LEU A 290 -8.73 0.13 9.06
C LEU A 290 -9.00 1.61 9.27
N ILE A 291 -8.03 2.43 8.93
CA ILE A 291 -8.06 3.89 9.05
C ILE A 291 -7.70 4.44 7.69
N LEU A 292 -8.62 5.21 7.11
CA LEU A 292 -8.42 5.95 5.88
C LEU A 292 -8.28 7.43 6.25
N ALA A 293 -7.19 8.04 5.83
CA ALA A 293 -6.90 9.45 6.04
C ALA A 293 -6.71 10.14 4.69
N ASP A 294 -7.18 11.36 4.53
CA ASP A 294 -6.95 12.14 3.32
C ASP A 294 -6.85 13.64 3.60
N VAL A 295 -5.79 14.26 3.05
CA VAL A 295 -5.45 15.66 3.28
C VAL A 295 -6.49 16.55 2.61
N ASP A 296 -6.93 17.55 3.37
CA ASP A 296 -7.96 18.45 2.92
C ASP A 296 -7.39 19.61 2.15
N ARG A 297 -8.09 19.92 1.04
CA ARG A 297 -7.81 21.10 0.22
C ARG A 297 -6.34 21.22 -0.14
N VAL A 298 -5.70 20.12 -0.56
CA VAL A 298 -4.30 20.08 -1.03
C VAL A 298 -4.02 21.23 -2.00
N LYS A 299 -4.85 21.38 -3.03
CA LYS A 299 -4.77 22.49 -4.01
C LYS A 299 -4.91 23.86 -3.35
N GLY A 300 -5.82 23.96 -2.38
CA GLY A 300 -6.00 25.14 -1.55
C GLY A 300 -4.69 25.54 -0.88
N TYR A 301 -4.03 24.63 -0.16
CA TYR A 301 -2.76 24.88 0.53
C TYR A 301 -1.58 25.13 -0.44
N VAL A 302 -1.46 24.35 -1.51
CA VAL A 302 -0.34 24.43 -2.46
C VAL A 302 -0.38 25.73 -3.27
N PHE A 303 -1.56 26.13 -3.74
CA PHE A 303 -1.75 27.27 -4.63
C PHE A 303 -2.29 28.53 -3.93
N GLU A 304 -2.20 28.62 -2.59
CA GLU A 304 -2.47 29.90 -1.89
C GLU A 304 -1.55 31.03 -2.35
N SER A 305 -0.40 30.68 -2.93
CA SER A 305 0.56 31.60 -3.51
C SER A 305 0.83 31.22 -4.95
N ALA A 306 1.05 32.22 -5.80
CA ALA A 306 1.51 32.04 -7.18
C ALA A 306 3.05 31.96 -7.29
N ARG A 307 3.79 32.16 -6.18
CA ARG A 307 5.26 32.13 -6.21
C ARG A 307 5.77 30.70 -6.24
N LEU A 308 6.55 30.36 -7.27
CA LEU A 308 7.05 29.00 -7.51
C LEU A 308 7.78 28.36 -6.31
N PRO A 309 8.66 29.08 -5.56
CA PRO A 309 9.30 28.49 -4.38
C PRO A 309 8.30 28.04 -3.31
N GLU A 310 7.18 28.75 -3.15
CA GLU A 310 6.18 28.41 -2.14
C GLU A 310 5.24 27.30 -2.61
N VAL A 311 4.88 27.28 -3.90
CA VAL A 311 4.15 26.16 -4.52
C VAL A 311 4.95 24.86 -4.39
N ARG A 312 6.23 24.90 -4.77
CA ARG A 312 7.15 23.77 -4.66
C ARG A 312 7.29 23.31 -3.22
N GLY A 313 7.56 24.24 -2.30
CA GLY A 313 7.74 23.89 -0.90
C GLY A 313 6.47 23.39 -0.23
N ALA A 314 5.31 23.94 -0.54
CA ALA A 314 4.02 23.45 -0.05
C ALA A 314 3.79 22.00 -0.48
N SER A 315 4.01 21.68 -1.76
CA SER A 315 3.91 20.32 -2.25
C SER A 315 4.93 19.40 -1.58
N ARG A 316 6.20 19.85 -1.46
CA ARG A 316 7.24 19.06 -0.80
C ARG A 316 6.88 18.74 0.65
N ILE A 317 6.37 19.70 1.42
CA ILE A 317 5.94 19.49 2.81
C ILE A 317 4.86 18.40 2.88
N LEU A 318 3.84 18.47 2.01
CA LEU A 318 2.76 17.46 1.99
C LEU A 318 3.26 16.08 1.57
N ASP A 319 4.15 15.98 0.58
CA ASP A 319 4.69 14.68 0.19
C ASP A 319 5.67 14.12 1.23
N GLN A 320 6.44 14.95 1.96
CA GLN A 320 7.25 14.52 3.12
C GLN A 320 6.37 14.00 4.25
N LEU A 321 5.29 14.71 4.57
CA LEU A 321 4.32 14.28 5.57
C LEU A 321 3.75 12.90 5.26
N ASN A 322 3.36 12.66 4.02
CA ASN A 322 2.81 11.37 3.60
C ASN A 322 3.87 10.25 3.59
N ARG A 323 5.06 10.51 3.03
CA ARG A 323 6.08 9.46 2.83
C ARG A 323 6.88 9.13 4.07
N GLU A 324 7.15 10.12 4.91
CA GLU A 324 8.06 9.99 6.05
C GLU A 324 7.35 10.34 7.35
N GLY A 325 6.56 11.42 7.37
CA GLY A 325 5.94 11.92 8.60
C GLY A 325 4.94 10.95 9.24
N ILE A 326 4.13 10.25 8.44
CA ILE A 326 3.18 9.25 8.96
C ILE A 326 3.94 8.06 9.58
N GLU A 327 4.96 7.54 8.90
CA GLU A 327 5.78 6.44 9.41
C GLU A 327 6.57 6.87 10.66
N GLU A 328 7.17 8.06 10.63
CA GLU A 328 7.86 8.65 11.79
C GLU A 328 6.92 8.79 13.00
N ARG A 329 5.74 9.38 12.82
CA ARG A 329 4.77 9.58 13.92
C ARG A 329 4.18 8.27 14.44
N LEU A 330 3.84 7.33 13.55
CA LEU A 330 3.12 6.12 13.97
C LEU A 330 4.04 4.95 14.31
N ALA A 331 5.09 4.71 13.52
CA ALA A 331 5.96 3.56 13.72
C ALA A 331 7.15 3.84 14.62
N HIS A 332 7.80 5.00 14.45
CA HIS A 332 8.96 5.35 15.25
C HIS A 332 8.57 6.02 16.57
N GLU A 333 7.79 7.10 16.54
CA GLU A 333 7.31 7.81 17.73
C GLU A 333 6.21 7.03 18.46
N GLY A 334 5.32 6.36 17.73
CA GLY A 334 4.20 5.63 18.32
C GLY A 334 3.15 6.54 18.97
N VAL A 335 2.02 5.94 19.35
CA VAL A 335 0.91 6.65 20.00
C VAL A 335 0.83 6.32 21.48
N LEU A 336 0.38 7.28 22.29
CA LEU A 336 0.15 7.07 23.72
C LEU A 336 -1.28 6.60 23.98
N TYR A 337 -1.44 5.41 24.52
CA TYR A 337 -2.73 4.83 24.89
C TYR A 337 -2.64 4.26 26.31
N GLN A 338 -3.58 4.64 27.18
CA GLN A 338 -3.60 4.22 28.59
C GLN A 338 -2.26 4.40 29.34
N GLY A 339 -1.52 5.47 29.03
CA GLY A 339 -0.23 5.78 29.65
C GLY A 339 0.95 4.93 29.14
N GLN A 340 0.74 4.08 28.14
CA GLN A 340 1.77 3.29 27.48
C GLN A 340 1.95 3.73 26.02
N ARG A 341 3.16 3.54 25.49
CA ARG A 341 3.50 3.84 24.10
C ARG A 341 3.30 2.61 23.25
N TYR A 342 2.57 2.77 22.14
CA TYR A 342 2.31 1.73 21.15
C TYR A 342 2.89 2.16 19.80
N PRO A 343 4.03 1.60 19.37
CA PRO A 343 4.51 1.79 18.00
C PRO A 343 3.63 1.00 17.04
N LEU A 344 3.35 1.55 15.86
CA LEU A 344 2.72 0.81 14.78
C LEU A 344 3.79 0.12 13.93
N ALA A 345 3.50 -1.05 13.38
CA ALA A 345 4.45 -1.65 12.43
C ALA A 345 4.47 -0.80 11.13
N PRO A 346 5.65 -0.43 10.58
CA PRO A 346 5.73 0.27 9.29
C PRO A 346 4.94 -0.43 8.18
N GLU A 347 4.99 -1.76 8.16
CA GLU A 347 4.22 -2.60 7.23
C GLU A 347 2.69 -2.46 7.34
N ALA A 348 2.17 -1.92 8.45
CA ALA A 348 0.75 -1.68 8.66
C ALA A 348 0.23 -0.39 7.99
N ILE A 349 1.14 0.45 7.49
CA ILE A 349 0.80 1.54 6.56
C ILE A 349 0.72 0.90 5.16
N LEU A 350 -0.50 0.56 4.74
CA LEU A 350 -0.76 -0.14 3.48
C LEU A 350 -0.56 0.78 2.27
N TYR A 351 -0.88 2.06 2.45
CA TYR A 351 -0.73 3.10 1.45
C TYR A 351 -0.48 4.45 2.14
N ALA A 352 0.43 5.26 1.60
CA ALA A 352 0.63 6.65 2.00
C ALA A 352 1.23 7.44 0.82
N ALA A 353 0.40 8.09 0.02
CA ALA A 353 0.81 8.91 -1.12
C ALA A 353 -0.31 9.86 -1.55
N GLY A 354 0.02 10.89 -2.34
CA GLY A 354 -0.98 11.76 -2.98
C GLY A 354 -1.86 12.59 -2.02
N GLY A 355 -1.56 12.62 -0.72
CA GLY A 355 -2.44 13.21 0.29
C GLY A 355 -3.27 12.18 1.07
N GLY A 356 -3.32 10.93 0.63
CA GLY A 356 -4.09 9.86 1.28
C GLY A 356 -3.21 8.84 2.01
N ALA A 357 -3.76 8.21 3.04
CA ALA A 357 -3.16 7.05 3.70
C ALA A 357 -4.21 6.00 4.09
N LEU A 358 -3.87 4.72 3.93
CA LEU A 358 -4.66 3.58 4.41
C LEU A 358 -3.81 2.79 5.41
N ILE A 359 -4.29 2.67 6.63
CA ILE A 359 -3.54 2.14 7.77
C ILE A 359 -4.35 1.02 8.44
N LEU A 360 -3.70 -0.11 8.72
CA LEU A 360 -4.24 -1.16 9.56
C LEU A 360 -3.69 -0.97 10.99
N ALA A 361 -4.54 -1.03 12.00
CA ALA A 361 -4.14 -0.83 13.38
C ALA A 361 -4.96 -1.69 14.36
N PRO A 362 -4.50 -1.87 15.62
CA PRO A 362 -5.37 -2.34 16.69
C PRO A 362 -6.61 -1.45 16.80
N ALA A 363 -7.77 -2.07 17.01
CA ALA A 363 -9.03 -1.34 17.12
C ALA A 363 -9.01 -0.29 18.24
N CYS A 364 -8.34 -0.61 19.37
CA CYS A 364 -8.26 0.29 20.52
C CYS A 364 -7.44 1.57 20.24
N LEU A 365 -6.57 1.56 19.22
CA LEU A 365 -5.70 2.69 18.88
C LEU A 365 -6.29 3.61 17.79
N ALA A 366 -7.41 3.25 17.18
CA ALA A 366 -7.92 3.94 15.99
C ALA A 366 -8.15 5.45 16.20
N GLU A 367 -8.79 5.83 17.29
CA GLU A 367 -9.03 7.25 17.63
C GLU A 367 -7.72 7.97 17.98
N THR A 368 -6.81 7.30 18.70
CA THR A 368 -5.53 7.90 19.08
C THR A 368 -4.64 8.16 17.87
N ILE A 369 -4.64 7.23 16.91
CA ILE A 369 -3.95 7.39 15.62
C ILE A 369 -4.58 8.55 14.84
N ALA A 370 -5.91 8.65 14.80
CA ALA A 370 -6.59 9.75 14.12
C ALA A 370 -6.14 11.11 14.68
N THR A 371 -6.21 11.30 16.00
CA THR A 371 -5.76 12.52 16.66
C THR A 371 -4.27 12.80 16.42
N ALA A 372 -3.42 11.78 16.47
CA ALA A 372 -1.99 11.94 16.23
C ALA A 372 -1.67 12.43 14.81
N LEU A 373 -2.42 11.96 13.81
CA LEU A 373 -2.28 12.40 12.42
C LEU A 373 -2.85 13.81 12.21
N GLU A 374 -4.01 14.13 12.79
CA GLU A 374 -4.57 15.49 12.75
C GLU A 374 -3.59 16.53 13.31
N GLN A 375 -2.98 16.22 14.46
CA GLN A 375 -1.96 17.05 15.08
C GLN A 375 -0.71 17.16 14.19
N LEU A 376 -0.19 16.04 13.67
CA LEU A 376 0.98 16.03 12.81
C LEU A 376 0.81 16.96 11.60
N TYR A 377 -0.33 16.88 10.92
CA TYR A 377 -0.59 17.71 9.74
C TYR A 377 -0.70 19.18 10.07
N LEU A 378 -1.36 19.52 11.18
CA LEU A 378 -1.49 20.91 11.62
C LEU A 378 -0.14 21.47 12.10
N GLU A 379 0.63 20.71 12.87
CA GLU A 379 1.96 21.09 13.37
C GLU A 379 2.94 21.40 12.23
N ARG A 380 2.93 20.57 11.17
CA ARG A 380 3.90 20.66 10.08
C ARG A 380 3.52 21.64 8.99
N THR A 381 2.23 21.94 8.81
CA THR A 381 1.76 22.83 7.74
C THR A 381 1.24 24.17 8.24
N GLY A 382 0.89 24.26 9.53
CA GLY A 382 0.23 25.40 10.14
C GLY A 382 -1.15 25.74 9.55
N TRP A 383 -1.67 24.93 8.63
CA TRP A 383 -2.89 25.25 7.89
C TRP A 383 -3.61 24.07 7.27
N ALA A 384 -2.88 23.23 6.53
CA ALA A 384 -3.47 22.05 5.95
C ALA A 384 -3.86 21.10 7.07
N THR A 385 -4.98 20.44 6.86
CA THR A 385 -5.60 19.55 7.82
C THR A 385 -5.91 18.25 7.11
N ILE A 386 -6.17 17.20 7.86
CA ILE A 386 -6.45 15.86 7.33
C ILE A 386 -7.78 15.39 7.89
N SER A 387 -8.57 14.74 7.05
CA SER A 387 -9.82 14.10 7.46
C SER A 387 -9.57 12.61 7.58
N ILE A 388 -10.17 11.99 8.60
CA ILE A 388 -9.89 10.61 8.94
C ILE A 388 -11.20 9.86 9.17
N ALA A 389 -11.28 8.66 8.64
CA ALA A 389 -12.35 7.71 8.90
C ALA A 389 -11.77 6.37 9.33
N SER A 390 -12.37 5.77 10.34
CA SER A 390 -11.99 4.44 10.80
C SER A 390 -13.15 3.44 10.63
N CYS A 391 -12.79 2.17 10.51
CA CYS A 391 -13.73 1.06 10.54
C CYS A 391 -13.12 -0.10 11.34
N PRO A 392 -13.69 -0.42 12.51
CA PRO A 392 -13.39 -1.66 13.23
C PRO A 392 -13.79 -2.86 12.37
N LEU A 393 -12.97 -3.91 12.39
CA LEU A 393 -13.11 -5.08 11.52
C LEU A 393 -12.70 -6.35 12.27
N HIS A 394 -13.51 -7.39 12.11
CA HIS A 394 -13.09 -8.74 12.47
C HIS A 394 -12.04 -9.23 11.47
N LEU A 395 -11.15 -10.12 11.89
CA LEU A 395 -10.04 -10.62 11.09
C LEU A 395 -10.50 -11.27 9.78
N PHE A 396 -11.62 -12.00 9.84
CA PHE A 396 -12.20 -12.62 8.65
C PHE A 396 -12.82 -11.59 7.69
N GLU A 397 -13.16 -10.38 8.12
CA GLU A 397 -13.72 -9.37 7.22
C GLU A 397 -12.66 -8.81 6.25
N LEU A 398 -11.37 -8.81 6.63
CA LEU A 398 -10.28 -8.32 5.76
C LEU A 398 -10.27 -8.99 4.36
N PRO A 399 -10.28 -10.33 4.26
CA PRO A 399 -10.37 -11.00 2.96
C PRO A 399 -11.78 -11.10 2.36
N TYR A 400 -12.86 -10.92 3.13
CA TYR A 400 -14.23 -11.27 2.69
C TYR A 400 -15.26 -10.14 2.78
N GLY A 401 -14.84 -8.90 3.05
CA GLY A 401 -15.74 -7.77 3.21
C GLY A 401 -16.58 -7.84 4.49
N PHE A 402 -17.57 -6.97 4.61
CA PHE A 402 -18.41 -6.93 5.80
C PHE A 402 -19.30 -8.14 5.92
N THR A 403 -19.45 -8.62 7.15
CA THR A 403 -20.42 -9.64 7.53
C THR A 403 -21.84 -9.13 7.28
N PRO A 404 -22.57 -9.68 6.29
CA PRO A 404 -23.84 -10.34 6.62
C PRO A 404 -24.18 -11.47 5.62
N TYR A 405 -23.43 -12.58 5.63
CA TYR A 405 -23.50 -13.61 4.59
C TYR A 405 -24.88 -14.25 4.38
N GLN A 406 -25.72 -14.37 5.43
CA GLN A 406 -27.11 -14.87 5.30
C GLN A 406 -28.15 -13.76 5.36
N SER A 407 -28.15 -12.93 6.39
CA SER A 407 -29.24 -11.97 6.64
C SER A 407 -29.43 -10.90 5.57
N TRP A 408 -28.39 -10.53 4.81
CA TRP A 408 -28.50 -9.51 3.77
C TRP A 408 -28.92 -10.09 2.43
N PHE A 409 -28.38 -11.26 2.06
CA PHE A 409 -28.89 -12.01 0.92
C PHE A 409 -30.34 -12.46 1.13
N ASP A 410 -30.70 -12.93 2.33
CA ASP A 410 -32.07 -13.31 2.67
C ASP A 410 -33.04 -12.11 2.69
N ARG A 411 -32.54 -10.88 2.87
CA ARG A 411 -33.33 -9.64 2.67
C ARG A 411 -33.39 -9.22 1.21
N LEU A 412 -32.28 -9.32 0.48
CA LEU A 412 -32.17 -8.92 -0.92
C LEU A 412 -32.97 -9.84 -1.85
N ARG A 413 -32.90 -11.16 -1.64
CA ARG A 413 -33.54 -12.17 -2.51
C ARG A 413 -35.04 -11.93 -2.66
N PRO A 414 -35.85 -11.77 -1.59
CA PRO A 414 -37.28 -11.48 -1.74
C PRO A 414 -37.57 -10.19 -2.52
N HIS A 415 -36.75 -9.15 -2.33
CA HIS A 415 -36.89 -7.90 -3.09
C HIS A 415 -36.58 -8.11 -4.58
N TRP A 416 -35.52 -8.84 -4.90
CA TRP A 416 -35.15 -9.14 -6.29
C TRP A 416 -36.17 -10.06 -6.97
N GLU A 417 -36.65 -11.10 -6.27
CA GLU A 417 -37.70 -12.00 -6.74
C GLU A 417 -39.03 -11.26 -6.97
N GLY A 418 -39.35 -10.27 -6.14
CA GLY A 418 -40.56 -9.43 -6.28
C GLY A 418 -40.44 -8.23 -7.22
N ALA A 419 -39.22 -7.86 -7.63
CA ALA A 419 -38.94 -6.67 -8.43
C ALA A 419 -39.40 -6.80 -9.89
N GLN A 420 -39.77 -5.68 -10.50
CA GLN A 420 -40.04 -5.60 -11.94
C GLN A 420 -38.76 -5.80 -12.76
N GLU A 421 -38.88 -6.11 -14.05
CA GLU A 421 -37.73 -6.40 -14.92
C GLU A 421 -36.69 -5.26 -14.94
N ALA A 422 -37.13 -4.00 -15.00
CA ALA A 422 -36.24 -2.84 -14.96
C ALA A 422 -35.52 -2.69 -13.60
N GLU A 423 -36.21 -2.97 -12.49
CA GLU A 423 -35.63 -2.94 -11.15
C GLU A 423 -34.64 -4.08 -10.93
N ARG A 424 -34.93 -5.28 -11.43
CA ARG A 424 -34.00 -6.42 -11.43
C ARG A 424 -32.74 -6.10 -12.24
N ALA A 425 -32.89 -5.53 -13.43
CA ALA A 425 -31.76 -5.11 -14.24
C ALA A 425 -30.89 -4.05 -13.54
N ALA A 426 -31.51 -3.11 -12.83
CA ALA A 426 -30.80 -2.11 -12.04
C ALA A 426 -30.07 -2.72 -10.84
N LEU A 427 -30.70 -3.66 -10.12
CA LEU A 427 -30.07 -4.39 -9.01
C LEU A 427 -28.91 -5.26 -9.49
N ASP A 428 -29.08 -5.95 -10.62
CA ASP A 428 -28.04 -6.78 -11.23
C ASP A 428 -26.84 -5.95 -11.69
N ALA A 429 -27.10 -4.76 -12.25
CA ALA A 429 -26.04 -3.80 -12.61
C ALA A 429 -25.31 -3.27 -11.37
N TYR A 430 -26.05 -2.96 -10.30
CA TYR A 430 -25.49 -2.47 -9.04
C TYR A 430 -24.57 -3.50 -8.37
N LEU A 431 -24.95 -4.79 -8.38
CA LEU A 431 -24.15 -5.88 -7.80
C LEU A 431 -23.02 -6.38 -8.73
N SER A 432 -22.71 -5.62 -9.79
CA SER A 432 -21.82 -5.97 -10.89
C SER A 432 -22.30 -7.13 -11.76
N PRO A 433 -22.34 -6.97 -13.09
CA PRO A 433 -22.70 -8.05 -14.00
C PRO A 433 -21.70 -9.23 -13.94
N LEU A 434 -22.18 -10.42 -14.30
CA LEU A 434 -21.33 -11.60 -14.47
C LEU A 434 -20.69 -11.56 -15.86
N SER A 435 -19.43 -11.98 -15.98
CA SER A 435 -18.81 -12.20 -17.30
C SER A 435 -19.49 -13.36 -18.04
N PRO A 436 -19.32 -13.47 -19.38
CA PRO A 436 -19.85 -14.60 -20.13
C PRO A 436 -19.37 -15.97 -19.62
N GLU A 437 -18.13 -16.03 -19.12
CA GLU A 437 -17.54 -17.23 -18.50
C GLU A 437 -18.16 -17.50 -17.13
N GLU A 438 -18.38 -16.47 -16.32
CA GLU A 438 -19.03 -16.59 -15.01
C GLU A 438 -20.50 -17.00 -15.14
N ALA A 439 -21.19 -16.54 -16.18
CA ALA A 439 -22.57 -16.92 -16.46
C ALA A 439 -22.71 -18.34 -17.03
N GLN A 440 -21.60 -18.97 -17.43
CA GLN A 440 -21.62 -20.28 -18.09
C GLN A 440 -22.04 -21.37 -17.10
N GLY A 441 -23.15 -22.06 -17.40
CA GLY A 441 -23.69 -23.12 -16.56
C GLY A 441 -24.68 -22.65 -15.49
N ILE A 442 -24.88 -21.34 -15.32
CA ILE A 442 -25.88 -20.80 -14.37
C ILE A 442 -27.21 -20.65 -15.10
N GLN A 443 -28.17 -21.50 -14.76
CA GLN A 443 -29.50 -21.49 -15.37
C GLN A 443 -30.55 -20.79 -14.50
N ASP A 444 -30.29 -20.61 -13.20
CA ASP A 444 -31.23 -20.00 -12.26
C ASP A 444 -30.80 -18.59 -11.82
N GLY A 445 -31.78 -17.68 -11.77
CA GLY A 445 -31.55 -16.27 -11.45
C GLY A 445 -31.11 -16.02 -10.01
N THR A 446 -31.44 -16.92 -9.07
CA THR A 446 -31.11 -16.76 -7.65
C THR A 446 -29.63 -17.08 -7.38
N THR A 447 -29.08 -18.10 -8.04
CA THR A 447 -27.64 -18.40 -8.04
C THR A 447 -26.86 -17.29 -8.74
N ALA A 448 -27.37 -16.77 -9.87
CA ALA A 448 -26.77 -15.62 -10.52
C ALA A 448 -26.72 -14.39 -9.59
N LEU A 449 -27.84 -14.08 -8.90
CA LEU A 449 -27.91 -13.01 -7.90
C LEU A 449 -26.92 -13.23 -6.75
N PHE A 450 -26.83 -14.46 -6.23
CA PHE A 450 -25.92 -14.79 -5.13
C PHE A 450 -24.45 -14.65 -5.53
N GLN A 451 -24.08 -15.08 -6.74
CA GLN A 451 -22.72 -14.89 -7.22
C GLN A 451 -22.36 -13.42 -7.39
N ARG A 452 -23.28 -12.59 -7.90
CA ARG A 452 -23.10 -11.13 -7.95
C ARG A 452 -22.91 -10.53 -6.55
N PHE A 453 -23.76 -10.94 -5.60
CA PHE A 453 -23.62 -10.55 -4.20
C PHE A 453 -22.25 -10.91 -3.62
N LEU A 454 -21.72 -12.11 -3.87
CA LEU A 454 -20.39 -12.49 -3.40
C LEU A 454 -19.26 -11.68 -4.05
N LYS A 455 -19.45 -11.17 -5.28
CA LYS A 455 -18.47 -10.26 -5.90
C LYS A 455 -18.35 -8.95 -5.13
N THR A 456 -19.39 -8.52 -4.41
CA THR A 456 -19.33 -7.34 -3.54
C THR A 456 -18.71 -7.64 -2.17
N LYS A 457 -18.39 -8.90 -1.84
CA LYS A 457 -17.85 -9.33 -0.54
C LYS A 457 -16.33 -9.48 -0.59
N ARG A 458 -15.67 -8.34 -0.58
CA ARG A 458 -14.23 -8.17 -0.80
C ARG A 458 -13.66 -7.05 0.06
N PHE A 459 -12.34 -6.95 0.12
CA PHE A 459 -11.66 -5.81 0.74
C PHE A 459 -12.14 -4.46 0.17
N GLY A 460 -12.42 -4.40 -1.13
CA GLY A 460 -13.02 -3.22 -1.78
C GLY A 460 -14.33 -2.73 -1.15
N GLU A 461 -15.16 -3.62 -0.59
CA GLU A 461 -16.39 -3.21 0.13
C GLU A 461 -16.07 -2.35 1.36
N ILE A 462 -14.99 -2.73 2.07
CA ILE A 462 -14.55 -2.05 3.27
C ILE A 462 -13.98 -0.68 2.92
N THR A 463 -13.13 -0.61 1.89
CA THR A 463 -12.55 0.67 1.44
C THR A 463 -13.61 1.60 0.85
N SER A 464 -14.61 1.11 0.12
CA SER A 464 -15.76 1.92 -0.33
C SER A 464 -16.53 2.53 0.83
N ARG A 465 -16.81 1.75 1.90
CA ARG A 465 -17.48 2.29 3.09
C ARG A 465 -16.62 3.32 3.82
N LEU A 466 -15.32 3.08 3.92
CA LEU A 466 -14.37 4.03 4.49
C LEU A 466 -14.33 5.34 3.70
N ASN A 467 -14.28 5.27 2.36
CA ASN A 467 -14.34 6.44 1.49
C ASN A 467 -15.63 7.26 1.70
N TYR A 468 -16.77 6.59 1.84
CA TYR A 468 -18.02 7.28 2.18
C TYR A 468 -17.97 7.98 3.53
N ARG A 469 -17.44 7.30 4.57
CA ARG A 469 -17.26 7.88 5.91
C ARG A 469 -16.29 9.06 5.89
N LEU A 470 -15.20 8.94 5.15
CA LEU A 470 -14.20 10.00 4.97
C LEU A 470 -14.83 11.21 4.30
N LYS A 471 -15.62 11.01 3.23
CA LYS A 471 -16.33 12.10 2.57
C LYS A 471 -17.28 12.82 3.53
N ARG A 472 -17.99 12.08 4.37
CA ARG A 472 -18.81 12.69 5.45
C ARG A 472 -17.96 13.49 6.43
N ALA A 473 -16.84 12.94 6.90
CA ALA A 473 -15.93 13.65 7.81
C ALA A 473 -15.41 14.97 7.20
N LYS A 474 -15.14 14.99 5.89
CA LYS A 474 -14.75 16.21 5.16
C LYS A 474 -15.86 17.25 5.09
N GLU A 475 -17.11 16.82 4.96
CA GLU A 475 -18.29 17.70 4.86
C GLU A 475 -18.76 18.21 6.22
N GLU A 476 -18.63 17.39 7.28
CA GLU A 476 -19.08 17.66 8.66
C GLU A 476 -18.02 18.40 9.49
N ARG A 477 -17.08 19.09 8.85
CA ARG A 477 -15.92 19.63 9.54
C ARG A 477 -16.26 20.81 10.45
N GLU A 478 -16.01 20.64 11.75
CA GLU A 478 -16.32 21.67 12.76
C GLU A 478 -15.20 22.70 12.95
N GLU A 479 -13.94 22.28 12.83
CA GLU A 479 -12.77 23.13 13.10
C GLU A 479 -11.94 23.42 11.85
N VAL A 480 -11.70 24.70 11.60
CA VAL A 480 -10.76 25.20 10.58
C VAL A 480 -9.80 26.15 11.30
N PRO A 481 -8.48 26.03 11.11
CA PRO A 481 -7.55 26.99 11.69
C PRO A 481 -7.84 28.38 11.10
N ILE A 482 -8.51 29.26 11.85
CA ILE A 482 -8.75 30.65 11.46
C ILE A 482 -7.74 31.51 12.22
N PRO A 483 -6.84 32.23 11.53
CA PRO A 483 -5.90 33.10 12.20
C PRO A 483 -6.66 34.31 12.74
N ALA A 484 -6.37 34.73 13.98
CA ALA A 484 -6.87 36.01 14.47
C ALA A 484 -6.22 37.15 13.67
N ILE A 485 -7.03 37.90 12.92
CA ILE A 485 -6.56 39.06 12.14
C ILE A 485 -7.03 40.34 12.83
N THR A 486 -6.08 41.23 13.13
CA THR A 486 -6.42 42.58 13.60
C THR A 486 -6.48 43.55 12.41
N PRO A 487 -7.32 44.61 12.45
CA PRO A 487 -7.41 45.58 11.35
C PRO A 487 -6.11 46.32 11.02
N PHE A 488 -5.13 46.30 11.93
CA PHE A 488 -3.84 46.98 11.79
C PHE A 488 -2.71 46.04 11.37
N ALA A 489 -2.98 44.74 11.17
CA ALA A 489 -1.98 43.78 10.76
C ALA A 489 -1.64 43.96 9.28
N ARG A 490 -0.33 44.04 8.95
CA ARG A 490 0.15 43.92 7.57
C ARG A 490 -0.05 42.47 7.12
N LEU A 491 -0.76 42.26 6.02
CA LEU A 491 -0.98 40.92 5.46
C LEU A 491 0.27 40.39 4.75
N CYS A 492 0.39 39.08 4.70
CA CYS A 492 1.44 38.38 3.99
C CYS A 492 1.43 38.73 2.50
N SER A 493 2.57 39.14 1.95
CA SER A 493 2.76 39.48 0.54
C SER A 493 2.59 38.30 -0.42
N SER A 494 2.45 37.08 0.10
CA SER A 494 2.27 35.86 -0.69
C SER A 494 0.85 35.36 -0.68
N CYS A 495 0.36 34.86 0.46
CA CYS A 495 -1.00 34.34 0.53
C CYS A 495 -2.06 35.43 0.65
N GLN A 496 -1.70 36.64 1.08
CA GLN A 496 -2.62 37.76 1.34
C GLN A 496 -3.75 37.45 2.35
N THR A 497 -3.70 36.31 3.03
CA THR A 497 -4.73 35.88 3.99
C THR A 497 -4.27 36.06 5.44
N ARG A 498 -3.00 35.76 5.73
CA ARG A 498 -2.46 35.69 7.10
C ARG A 498 -1.65 36.93 7.45
N PRO A 499 -1.62 37.37 8.74
CA PRO A 499 -0.75 38.45 9.15
C PRO A 499 0.72 38.09 8.91
N ALA A 500 1.50 39.05 8.42
CA ALA A 500 2.93 38.88 8.25
C ALA A 500 3.62 38.91 9.61
N THR A 501 4.50 37.94 9.82
CA THR A 501 5.31 37.78 11.05
C THR A 501 6.81 37.89 10.75
N HIS A 502 7.18 37.86 9.48
CA HIS A 502 8.57 37.84 9.01
C HIS A 502 8.78 38.88 7.91
N LEU A 503 10.00 39.40 7.83
CA LEU A 503 10.43 40.29 6.76
C LEU A 503 11.68 39.71 6.10
N GLU A 504 11.57 39.33 4.83
CA GLU A 504 12.70 38.92 3.99
C GLU A 504 13.11 40.13 3.15
N LEU A 505 14.39 40.54 3.22
CA LEU A 505 14.85 41.79 2.61
C LEU A 505 15.47 41.59 1.20
N GLN A 506 15.83 40.37 0.84
CA GLN A 506 16.47 40.05 -0.44
C GLN A 506 15.93 38.73 -1.01
N PRO A 507 15.75 38.61 -2.35
CA PRO A 507 16.06 39.61 -3.38
C PRO A 507 15.01 40.74 -3.51
N GLN A 508 13.87 40.62 -2.83
CA GLN A 508 12.82 41.65 -2.73
C GLN A 508 12.32 41.73 -1.30
N GLU A 509 11.84 42.89 -0.87
CA GLU A 509 11.21 43.04 0.45
C GLU A 509 9.86 42.31 0.48
N LEU A 510 9.81 41.19 1.18
CA LEU A 510 8.61 40.37 1.35
C LEU A 510 8.25 40.27 2.82
N SER A 511 7.07 40.78 3.17
CA SER A 511 6.45 40.54 4.47
C SER A 511 5.69 39.22 4.42
N LEU A 512 6.20 38.18 5.06
CA LEU A 512 5.67 36.82 4.99
C LEU A 512 5.01 36.40 6.31
N CYS A 513 3.95 35.60 6.24
CA CYS A 513 3.49 34.82 7.39
C CYS A 513 4.39 33.59 7.58
N GLU A 514 4.32 33.00 8.76
CA GLU A 514 5.02 31.75 9.13
C GLU A 514 4.85 30.64 8.08
N VAL A 515 3.60 30.32 7.70
CA VAL A 515 3.31 29.28 6.70
C VAL A 515 3.98 29.55 5.34
N CYS A 516 3.92 30.79 4.84
CA CYS A 516 4.55 31.13 3.55
C CYS A 516 6.08 31.15 3.63
N ARG A 517 6.65 31.58 4.77
CA ARG A 517 8.08 31.49 5.05
C ARG A 517 8.54 30.04 4.99
N ASP A 518 7.85 29.13 5.68
CA ASP A 518 8.24 27.72 5.77
C ASP A 518 8.16 27.02 4.41
N LYS A 519 7.07 27.25 3.66
CA LYS A 519 6.95 26.82 2.26
C LYS A 519 8.15 27.30 1.44
N ARG A 520 8.48 28.59 1.53
CA ARG A 520 9.59 29.17 0.78
C ARG A 520 10.94 28.58 1.18
N GLU A 521 11.19 28.38 2.47
CA GLU A 521 12.43 27.77 2.96
C GLU A 521 12.62 26.36 2.40
N VAL A 522 11.58 25.54 2.43
CA VAL A 522 11.62 24.17 1.88
C VAL A 522 11.80 24.17 0.37
N GLY A 523 11.10 25.06 -0.36
CA GLY A 523 11.15 25.09 -1.82
C GLY A 523 12.34 25.85 -2.42
N ALA A 524 13.07 26.65 -1.62
CA ALA A 524 14.24 27.40 -2.05
C ALA A 524 15.57 26.73 -1.65
N ARG A 525 15.63 25.99 -0.54
CA ARG A 525 16.88 25.34 -0.08
C ARG A 525 17.22 24.13 -0.95
N ARG A 526 18.48 24.09 -1.43
CA ARG A 526 19.11 22.84 -1.87
C ARG A 526 19.33 21.99 -0.62
N SER A 527 18.66 20.85 -0.54
CA SER A 527 18.92 19.86 0.51
C SER A 527 20.26 19.18 0.26
N GLN A 528 20.95 18.78 1.33
CA GLN A 528 22.10 17.86 1.23
C GLN A 528 21.63 16.44 0.85
N ASP A 529 20.41 16.07 1.26
CA ASP A 529 19.77 14.83 0.82
C ASP A 529 19.12 15.05 -0.56
N PRO A 530 19.54 14.31 -1.62
CA PRO A 530 18.94 14.41 -2.94
C PRO A 530 17.46 13.99 -2.99
N ASN A 531 16.94 13.31 -1.96
CA ASN A 531 15.53 12.97 -1.85
C ASN A 531 14.69 14.06 -1.16
N HIS A 532 15.27 15.22 -0.84
CA HIS A 532 14.59 16.32 -0.14
C HIS A 532 14.79 17.68 -0.84
N GLY A 533 13.88 18.62 -0.56
CA GLY A 533 14.01 20.02 -1.00
C GLY A 533 13.84 20.29 -2.49
N LYS A 534 14.46 21.39 -2.98
CA LYS A 534 14.28 21.98 -4.33
C LYS A 534 14.49 20.99 -5.50
N GLY A 535 15.29 19.94 -5.32
CA GLY A 535 15.73 19.04 -6.39
C GLY A 535 15.03 17.68 -6.47
N PHE A 536 14.07 17.37 -5.59
CA PHE A 536 13.51 16.01 -5.44
C PHE A 536 13.10 15.35 -6.76
N PHE A 537 12.15 15.94 -7.49
CA PHE A 537 11.65 15.38 -8.76
C PHE A 537 12.71 15.38 -9.86
N VAL A 538 13.61 16.37 -9.87
CA VAL A 538 14.72 16.40 -10.82
C VAL A 538 15.70 15.26 -10.55
N ASN A 539 16.00 14.95 -9.29
CA ASN A 539 16.85 13.82 -8.93
C ASN A 539 16.21 12.47 -9.30
N GLY A 540 14.90 12.33 -9.12
CA GLY A 540 14.12 11.19 -9.61
C GLY A 540 14.21 11.06 -11.14
N PHE A 541 14.00 12.16 -11.86
CA PHE A 541 14.15 12.20 -13.32
C PHE A 541 15.57 11.86 -13.79
N LEU A 542 16.62 12.38 -13.13
CA LEU A 542 18.01 12.06 -13.45
C LEU A 542 18.34 10.58 -13.17
N ARG A 543 17.70 9.96 -12.17
CA ARG A 543 17.79 8.52 -11.93
C ARG A 543 17.13 7.74 -13.06
N TYR A 544 15.91 8.13 -13.45
CA TYR A 544 15.20 7.54 -14.58
C TYR A 544 16.03 7.58 -15.88
N LEU A 545 16.67 8.71 -16.19
CA LEU A 545 17.54 8.86 -17.36
C LEU A 545 18.72 7.87 -17.37
N ARG A 546 19.30 7.56 -16.20
CA ARG A 546 20.44 6.61 -16.10
C ARG A 546 20.00 5.16 -16.21
N GLU A 547 18.79 4.85 -15.75
CA GLU A 547 18.26 3.49 -15.68
C GLU A 547 17.59 3.06 -16.99
N ASN A 548 17.22 4.01 -17.85
CA ASN A 548 16.51 3.76 -19.10
C ASN A 548 17.35 4.13 -20.33
N GLN A 549 17.26 3.31 -21.38
CA GLN A 549 18.04 3.50 -22.62
C GLN A 549 17.20 3.96 -23.82
N GLU A 550 16.02 4.53 -23.57
CA GLU A 550 15.14 5.07 -24.60
C GLU A 550 15.79 6.25 -25.33
N GLU A 551 15.37 6.50 -26.58
CA GLU A 551 15.98 7.54 -27.43
C GLU A 551 15.87 8.94 -26.80
N GLY A 552 14.71 9.29 -26.24
CA GLY A 552 14.51 10.53 -25.49
C GLY A 552 15.48 10.67 -24.31
N CYS A 553 15.71 9.59 -23.56
CA CYS A 553 16.64 9.57 -22.44
C CYS A 553 18.08 9.85 -22.89
N ARG A 554 18.55 9.17 -23.94
CA ARG A 554 19.90 9.36 -24.51
C ARG A 554 20.09 10.79 -25.00
N ARG A 555 19.14 11.32 -25.76
CA ARG A 555 19.19 12.69 -26.29
C ARG A 555 19.23 13.73 -25.17
N TYR A 556 18.44 13.52 -24.11
CA TYR A 556 18.46 14.41 -22.95
C TYR A 556 19.82 14.38 -22.25
N GLN A 557 20.38 13.18 -22.04
CA GLN A 557 21.68 12.99 -21.40
C GLN A 557 22.82 13.61 -22.23
N GLU A 558 22.83 13.44 -23.55
CA GLU A 558 23.80 14.12 -24.41
C GLU A 558 23.68 15.65 -24.35
N ALA A 559 22.45 16.18 -24.34
CA ALA A 559 22.21 17.61 -24.21
C ALA A 559 22.68 18.17 -22.85
N MET A 560 22.53 17.37 -21.80
CA MET A 560 23.01 17.63 -20.46
C MET A 560 24.55 17.66 -20.40
N ASP A 561 25.20 16.64 -20.95
CA ASP A 561 26.66 16.51 -20.97
C ASP A 561 27.32 17.65 -21.76
N ARG A 562 26.75 18.04 -22.90
CA ARG A 562 27.20 19.21 -23.68
C ARG A 562 27.19 20.53 -22.89
N ARG A 563 26.38 20.61 -21.83
CA ARG A 563 26.26 21.80 -20.98
C ARG A 563 27.01 21.68 -19.66
N GLY A 564 27.89 20.69 -19.55
CA GLY A 564 28.79 20.50 -18.41
C GLY A 564 28.23 19.65 -17.28
N GLY A 565 27.24 18.80 -17.58
CA GLY A 565 26.72 17.77 -16.67
C GLY A 565 25.60 18.25 -15.75
N ALA A 566 24.99 17.29 -15.04
CA ALA A 566 23.83 17.51 -14.16
C ALA A 566 24.08 18.57 -13.08
N ASP A 567 25.28 18.62 -12.51
CA ASP A 567 25.61 19.52 -11.38
C ASP A 567 25.53 21.01 -11.73
N ARG A 568 25.61 21.35 -13.02
CA ARG A 568 25.54 22.74 -13.52
C ARG A 568 24.13 23.17 -13.91
N ILE A 569 23.17 22.25 -13.93
CA ILE A 569 21.80 22.52 -14.33
C ILE A 569 20.94 22.60 -13.08
N GLU A 570 20.16 23.66 -12.97
CA GLU A 570 19.33 23.93 -11.81
C GLU A 570 17.84 23.69 -12.08
N VAL A 571 17.05 23.77 -11.01
CA VAL A 571 15.58 23.85 -11.11
C VAL A 571 15.19 25.31 -11.23
N ALA A 572 14.19 25.61 -12.05
CA ALA A 572 13.70 26.97 -12.29
C ALA A 572 13.49 27.76 -10.99
N SER A 573 13.98 28.99 -10.95
CA SER A 573 13.78 29.89 -9.82
C SER A 573 12.34 30.42 -9.75
N ASP A 574 11.74 30.70 -10.91
CA ASP A 574 10.37 31.19 -11.05
C ASP A 574 9.69 30.71 -12.34
N LEU A 575 8.43 31.12 -12.53
CA LEU A 575 7.64 30.77 -13.72
C LEU A 575 8.11 31.47 -15.00
N ALA A 576 8.74 32.65 -14.89
CA ALA A 576 9.25 33.37 -16.06
C ALA A 576 10.42 32.61 -16.68
N SER A 577 11.29 32.02 -15.86
CA SER A 577 12.36 31.13 -16.33
C SER A 577 11.86 29.99 -17.21
N LEU A 578 10.76 29.32 -16.80
CA LEU A 578 10.12 28.26 -17.58
C LEU A 578 9.47 28.81 -18.86
N GLY A 579 8.74 29.92 -18.75
CA GLY A 579 8.08 30.55 -19.90
C GLY A 579 9.06 31.03 -20.96
N ASN A 580 10.21 31.55 -20.54
CA ASN A 580 11.31 31.99 -21.41
C ASN A 580 11.99 30.83 -22.15
N CYS A 581 11.82 29.59 -21.70
CA CYS A 581 12.30 28.42 -22.44
C CYS A 581 11.44 28.08 -23.67
N ALA A 582 10.20 28.57 -23.73
CA ALA A 582 9.32 28.34 -24.85
C ALA A 582 9.78 29.09 -26.11
N ILE A 583 9.51 28.52 -27.28
CA ILE A 583 9.97 29.07 -28.57
C ILE A 583 8.83 29.63 -29.42
N GLY A 584 9.18 30.54 -30.33
CA GLY A 584 8.23 31.11 -31.28
C GLY A 584 7.14 31.95 -30.59
N ARG A 585 5.88 31.79 -31.03
CA ARG A 585 4.74 32.56 -30.48
C ARG A 585 4.41 32.23 -29.03
N ALA A 586 4.93 31.13 -28.50
CA ALA A 586 4.70 30.67 -27.14
C ALA A 586 5.75 31.21 -26.13
N GLN A 587 6.77 31.96 -26.59
CA GLN A 587 7.81 32.51 -25.72
C GLN A 587 7.20 33.38 -24.62
N GLY A 588 7.65 33.16 -23.38
CA GLY A 588 7.14 33.85 -22.17
C GLY A 588 5.92 33.18 -21.54
N TYR A 589 5.36 32.13 -22.16
CA TYR A 589 4.21 31.39 -21.63
C TYR A 589 4.63 30.02 -21.10
N VAL A 590 4.01 29.63 -19.98
CA VAL A 590 4.05 28.26 -19.45
C VAL A 590 2.77 27.51 -19.83
N GLY A 591 2.89 26.21 -20.02
CA GLY A 591 1.78 25.28 -20.04
C GLY A 591 1.62 24.63 -18.66
N VAL A 592 0.38 24.54 -18.20
CA VAL A 592 0.02 23.82 -16.99
C VAL A 592 -0.71 22.56 -17.41
N LEU A 593 -0.18 21.41 -17.00
CA LEU A 593 -0.74 20.10 -17.23
C LEU A 593 -1.34 19.60 -15.92
N TYR A 594 -2.64 19.36 -15.94
CA TYR A 594 -3.37 18.70 -14.87
C TYR A 594 -4.04 17.46 -15.46
N ALA A 595 -3.84 16.31 -14.82
CA ALA A 595 -4.50 15.08 -15.18
C ALA A 595 -4.98 14.36 -13.92
N ASP A 596 -6.10 13.65 -14.05
CA ASP A 596 -6.69 12.81 -13.03
C ASP A 596 -7.02 11.47 -13.67
N GLY A 597 -6.70 10.37 -12.99
CA GLY A 597 -6.90 9.04 -13.54
C GLY A 597 -8.38 8.64 -13.57
N ASN A 598 -8.86 8.28 -14.75
CA ASN A 598 -10.25 7.88 -14.92
C ASN A 598 -10.54 6.57 -14.17
N ASP A 599 -11.60 6.59 -13.36
CA ASP A 599 -12.21 5.40 -12.77
C ASP A 599 -11.28 4.59 -11.83
N ILE A 600 -10.22 5.20 -11.29
CA ILE A 600 -9.33 4.56 -10.32
C ILE A 600 -10.10 4.10 -9.09
N GLY A 601 -11.06 4.92 -8.64
CA GLY A 601 -11.95 4.59 -7.51
C GLY A 601 -12.66 3.25 -7.72
N SER A 602 -13.31 3.04 -8.87
CA SER A 602 -14.03 1.79 -9.16
C SER A 602 -13.09 0.59 -9.21
N GLN A 603 -11.86 0.78 -9.71
CA GLN A 603 -10.85 -0.28 -9.70
C GLN A 603 -10.46 -0.67 -8.28
N LEU A 604 -10.30 0.31 -7.37
CA LEU A 604 -10.04 0.04 -5.95
C LEU A 604 -11.20 -0.71 -5.28
N GLU A 605 -12.45 -0.49 -5.68
CA GLU A 605 -13.61 -1.22 -5.16
C GLU A 605 -13.64 -2.69 -5.62
N GLN A 606 -12.99 -3.01 -6.74
CA GLN A 606 -12.93 -4.37 -7.29
C GLN A 606 -11.80 -5.21 -6.68
N ILE A 607 -10.83 -4.56 -6.02
CA ILE A 607 -9.70 -5.21 -5.35
C ILE A 607 -10.19 -6.15 -4.25
N SER A 608 -9.68 -7.37 -4.28
CA SER A 608 -10.17 -8.46 -3.44
C SER A 608 -9.52 -8.47 -2.07
N THR A 609 -8.24 -8.10 -1.98
CA THR A 609 -7.45 -8.21 -0.75
C THR A 609 -6.60 -6.98 -0.43
N PRO A 610 -6.17 -6.81 0.85
CA PRO A 610 -5.28 -5.73 1.22
C PRO A 610 -3.90 -5.82 0.53
N ALA A 611 -3.40 -7.03 0.23
CA ALA A 611 -2.13 -7.22 -0.46
C ALA A 611 -2.19 -6.76 -1.93
N GLU A 612 -3.27 -7.11 -2.63
CA GLU A 612 -3.55 -6.62 -3.99
C GLU A 612 -3.72 -5.09 -4.00
N TYR A 613 -4.37 -4.51 -2.97
CA TYR A 613 -4.49 -3.05 -2.81
C TYR A 613 -3.13 -2.36 -2.73
N ARG A 614 -2.24 -2.87 -1.87
CA ARG A 614 -0.87 -2.34 -1.70
C ARG A 614 -0.08 -2.41 -3.00
N LEU A 615 -0.13 -3.55 -3.69
CA LEU A 615 0.55 -3.75 -4.97
C LEU A 615 0.02 -2.78 -6.04
N PHE A 616 -1.31 -2.69 -6.19
CA PHE A 616 -1.96 -1.80 -7.15
C PHE A 616 -1.54 -0.35 -6.92
N ALA A 617 -1.65 0.14 -5.68
CA ALA A 617 -1.34 1.53 -5.36
C ALA A 617 0.15 1.87 -5.59
N ARG A 618 1.07 0.95 -5.25
CA ARG A 618 2.51 1.10 -5.53
C ARG A 618 2.78 1.18 -7.03
N THR A 619 2.26 0.21 -7.79
CA THR A 619 2.54 0.10 -9.23
C THR A 619 1.87 1.22 -10.03
N LEU A 620 0.68 1.68 -9.64
CA LEU A 620 0.03 2.86 -10.21
C LEU A 620 0.95 4.09 -10.09
N ARG A 621 1.42 4.41 -8.88
CA ARG A 621 2.34 5.53 -8.62
C ARG A 621 3.63 5.43 -9.46
N GLU A 622 4.29 4.27 -9.44
CA GLU A 622 5.53 4.04 -10.20
C GLU A 622 5.33 4.19 -11.70
N THR A 623 4.16 3.77 -12.22
CA THR A 623 3.83 3.86 -13.64
C THR A 623 3.57 5.31 -14.04
N VAL A 624 2.77 6.06 -13.27
CA VAL A 624 2.52 7.49 -13.56
C VAL A 624 3.83 8.28 -13.53
N GLU A 625 4.68 8.04 -12.53
CA GLU A 625 5.99 8.68 -12.43
C GLU A 625 6.87 8.38 -13.66
N ALA A 626 6.96 7.11 -14.07
CA ALA A 626 7.70 6.70 -15.26
C ALA A 626 7.15 7.34 -16.54
N CYS A 627 5.83 7.38 -16.74
CA CYS A 627 5.18 8.01 -17.90
C CYS A 627 5.48 9.52 -17.97
N VAL A 628 5.45 10.21 -16.82
CA VAL A 628 5.84 11.63 -16.73
C VAL A 628 7.30 11.82 -17.12
N PHE A 629 8.22 11.03 -16.56
CA PHE A 629 9.64 11.13 -16.88
C PHE A 629 9.95 10.80 -18.33
N HIS A 630 9.30 9.77 -18.90
CA HIS A 630 9.37 9.46 -20.32
C HIS A 630 8.97 10.68 -21.17
N GLY A 631 7.77 11.23 -20.93
CA GLY A 631 7.28 12.41 -21.66
C GLY A 631 8.19 13.64 -21.54
N LEU A 632 8.79 13.87 -20.37
CA LEU A 632 9.76 14.95 -20.18
C LEU A 632 11.05 14.70 -20.98
N SER A 633 11.61 13.49 -20.94
CA SER A 633 12.83 13.15 -21.69
C SER A 633 12.62 13.21 -23.22
N GLU A 634 11.43 12.87 -23.68
CA GLU A 634 11.08 12.79 -25.10
C GLU A 634 10.81 14.16 -25.74
N HIS A 635 10.50 15.20 -24.95
CA HIS A 635 10.13 16.51 -25.52
C HIS A 635 10.95 17.69 -25.01
N LEU A 636 11.76 17.52 -23.96
CA LEU A 636 12.56 18.58 -23.36
C LEU A 636 14.06 18.31 -23.46
N GLU A 637 14.82 19.37 -23.22
CA GLU A 637 16.29 19.36 -23.05
C GLU A 637 16.66 20.50 -22.11
N PRO A 638 17.82 20.47 -21.42
CA PRO A 638 18.23 21.59 -20.57
C PRO A 638 18.38 22.89 -21.38
N ARG A 639 17.93 24.02 -20.81
CA ARG A 639 17.83 25.32 -21.50
C ARG A 639 18.45 26.45 -20.69
N GLN A 640 19.15 27.35 -21.39
CA GLN A 640 19.62 28.60 -20.79
C GLN A 640 18.47 29.61 -20.84
N THR A 641 18.17 30.23 -19.71
CA THR A 641 17.07 31.19 -19.57
C THR A 641 17.48 32.35 -18.65
N GLN A 642 16.55 33.26 -18.40
CA GLN A 642 16.67 34.36 -17.44
C GLN A 642 15.48 34.34 -16.49
N ASP A 643 15.76 34.56 -15.20
CA ASP A 643 14.74 34.73 -14.16
C ASP A 643 14.00 36.08 -14.27
N GLN A 644 13.04 36.34 -13.39
CA GLN A 644 12.31 37.62 -13.32
C GLN A 644 13.21 38.84 -13.08
N GLN A 645 14.44 38.65 -12.59
CA GLN A 645 15.42 39.71 -12.32
C GLN A 645 16.44 39.87 -13.47
N GLY A 646 16.33 39.04 -14.52
CA GLY A 646 17.26 39.03 -15.66
C GLY A 646 18.56 38.25 -15.41
N GLN A 647 18.66 37.51 -14.30
CA GLN A 647 19.82 36.68 -14.00
C GLN A 647 19.80 35.43 -14.87
N LYS A 648 20.94 35.12 -15.49
CA LYS A 648 21.06 33.94 -16.36
C LYS A 648 21.12 32.67 -15.53
N GLU A 649 20.28 31.71 -15.87
CA GLU A 649 20.27 30.37 -15.27
C GLU A 649 20.19 29.28 -16.34
N LEU A 650 20.80 28.13 -16.07
CA LEU A 650 20.73 26.94 -16.90
C LEU A 650 19.84 25.93 -16.17
N ILE A 651 18.72 25.54 -16.77
CA ILE A 651 17.68 24.79 -16.05
C ILE A 651 17.22 23.52 -16.76
N HIS A 652 16.67 22.59 -15.97
CA HIS A 652 15.72 21.59 -16.45
C HIS A 652 14.37 22.31 -16.64
N PRO A 653 13.82 22.40 -17.88
CA PRO A 653 12.68 23.26 -18.16
C PRO A 653 11.35 22.58 -17.81
N PHE A 654 11.18 22.20 -16.56
CA PHE A 654 9.91 21.71 -16.02
C PHE A 654 9.84 21.97 -14.51
N GLU A 655 8.62 22.02 -13.98
CA GLU A 655 8.36 21.95 -12.55
C GLU A 655 7.26 20.91 -12.30
N ILE A 656 7.61 19.83 -11.63
CA ILE A 656 6.63 18.86 -11.15
C ILE A 656 6.10 19.37 -9.81
N VAL A 657 4.82 19.74 -9.77
CA VAL A 657 4.19 20.17 -8.52
C VAL A 657 3.73 18.95 -7.75
N THR A 658 2.98 18.03 -8.36
CA THR A 658 2.62 16.76 -7.71
C THR A 658 2.56 15.61 -8.72
N ILE A 659 2.98 14.43 -8.26
CA ILE A 659 2.70 13.14 -8.88
C ILE A 659 2.05 12.29 -7.79
N GLY A 660 0.72 12.27 -7.79
CA GLY A 660 -0.11 11.39 -6.98
C GLY A 660 -0.25 10.01 -7.64
N GLY A 661 -0.97 9.11 -6.96
CA GLY A 661 -1.39 7.86 -7.58
C GLY A 661 -2.41 8.11 -8.71
N ASP A 662 -3.27 9.11 -8.54
CA ASP A 662 -4.37 9.48 -9.43
C ASP A 662 -4.22 10.89 -10.03
N ASP A 663 -3.73 11.86 -9.24
CA ASP A 663 -3.58 13.26 -9.64
C ASP A 663 -2.16 13.60 -10.14
N LEU A 664 -2.05 14.31 -11.27
CA LEU A 664 -0.80 14.88 -11.80
C LEU A 664 -0.92 16.39 -11.94
N PHE A 665 0.09 17.14 -11.48
CA PHE A 665 0.22 18.57 -11.75
C PHE A 665 1.66 18.92 -12.13
N LEU A 666 1.83 19.40 -13.37
CA LEU A 666 3.12 19.64 -14.01
C LEU A 666 3.11 20.99 -14.75
N ILE A 667 4.19 21.76 -14.64
CA ILE A 667 4.37 23.03 -15.36
C ILE A 667 5.56 22.89 -16.32
N VAL A 668 5.37 23.23 -17.58
CA VAL A 668 6.36 23.08 -18.67
C VAL A 668 6.31 24.27 -19.62
N PRO A 669 7.29 24.46 -20.53
CA PRO A 669 7.19 25.44 -21.61
C PRO A 669 5.94 25.22 -22.47
N ALA A 670 5.24 26.31 -22.80
CA ALA A 670 3.94 26.23 -23.47
C ALA A 670 3.98 25.55 -24.86
N ASP A 671 5.09 25.63 -25.59
CA ASP A 671 5.26 24.99 -26.90
C ASP A 671 5.36 23.45 -26.83
N ARG A 672 5.63 22.90 -25.63
CA ARG A 672 5.81 21.45 -25.41
C ARG A 672 4.68 20.80 -24.64
N ALA A 673 3.85 21.58 -23.96
CA ALA A 673 2.79 21.09 -23.08
C ALA A 673 1.90 20.01 -23.71
N LEU A 674 1.34 20.26 -24.90
CA LEU A 674 0.46 19.29 -25.58
C LEU A 674 1.16 17.99 -25.96
N ARG A 675 2.43 18.04 -26.38
CA ARG A 675 3.18 16.83 -26.76
C ARG A 675 3.52 15.98 -25.54
N ILE A 676 3.92 16.63 -24.45
CA ILE A 676 4.18 15.97 -23.17
C ILE A 676 2.90 15.32 -22.65
N ALA A 677 1.77 16.03 -22.67
CA ALA A 677 0.48 15.47 -22.27
C ALA A 677 0.09 14.23 -23.09
N LEU A 678 0.26 14.28 -24.42
CA LEU A 678 -0.01 13.13 -25.28
C LEU A 678 0.89 11.93 -24.95
N SER A 679 2.18 12.15 -24.70
CA SER A 679 3.12 11.08 -24.32
C SER A 679 2.90 10.50 -22.93
N ILE A 680 2.26 11.24 -22.03
CA ILE A 680 1.91 10.74 -20.69
C ILE A 680 0.65 9.84 -20.76
N CYS A 681 -0.31 10.21 -21.62
CA CYS A 681 -1.57 9.47 -21.74
C CYS A 681 -1.49 8.23 -22.65
N GLN A 682 -0.45 8.12 -23.48
CA GLN A 682 -0.18 6.97 -24.37
C GLN A 682 0.67 5.93 -23.66
#